data_AF-A0A1H6T1N4-F1
#
_entry.id   AF-A0A1H6T1N4-F1
#
_cell.length_a   1.000
_cell.length_b   1.000
_cell.length_c   1.000
_cell.angle_alpha   90.00
_cell.angle_beta   90.00
_cell.angle_gamma   90.00
#
_symmetry.space_group_name_H-M   'P 1'
#
loop_
_entity.id
_entity.type
_entity.pdbx_description
1 polymer ?
#
loop_
_entity_poly.entity_id
_entity_poly.type
_entity_poly.pdbx_seq_one_letter_code
_entity_poly.pdbx_strand_id
1 'polypeptide(L)'
;MARKIAREPGAGGAVAWQQLLPLAGGTVLLLLGLFCAWQTWLIASESGGVARVHAAQDAAVRSLAAEIAGERKQVAQAAASLDPSMLQGDRAQLAQALRERLPQALGVDVYSAGLDEVLHANYRTFGYAKAAQLMAAQTGEGEPPMQTVVAGGQRRLSLVQPLGSAQRPQGWAWIELPFTPLQQRFESIAPGDGRIDLRQGDDRGELSLLTRGAPSAQAEDIAKPVPGSSFSVRAALPAAFILLPRFWPLAALLALLCIGGGLYLLSLRGRTPVREEIQPEETMVSDVIPAKPQPAPPAARPAASMPPAASPADAVDPSIFRAYDVRGVVGKTLTAQVARLLGQSIGTLMREKGLNEIVVGRDGRLSGPELAGALSDGLREAGIDVIDVGAVPTPVVYFAAYRFNTGSGVAVTGSHNPPDYNGFKIVVGGETLSEGAIQDLYKRIASGALEAGGQGGLRHVDVVPDYIERITSDVQAERRLKVVVDCGNGIPGAVAPQVLEGIGCEIVPLYCEVDGTFPNHHPDPSDPHNLEDLIHAVRQTGADLGVAFDGDGDRLGVVTREGEIIYPDRLLMLFARDVLSRQPGATIIYDVKCTGHLKGQVLEAGGSPLMWRTGHSLIKAKMRQTQAELAGEMSGHFFFKERWYGFDDGIYAGARLLEILASDLDARTPEQIFATCPKGVSTPELKIELAEGEHYRFIEKFKEKAGFGDATLTTIDGVRADWPDGWGLVRASNTTPVLVLRFDADNAAALKRIQQAFREQLFLVDPGLKLPF
;
A
#
# COMPACT_ATOMS: atom_id res chain seq x y z
N MET A 1 -32.90 59.39 -33.85
CA MET A 1 -33.70 59.23 -35.10
C MET A 1 -33.04 58.09 -35.88
N ALA A 2 -33.67 56.96 -36.20
CA ALA A 2 -35.01 56.66 -36.73
C ALA A 2 -35.01 56.44 -38.26
N ARG A 3 -34.99 55.17 -38.67
CA ARG A 3 -35.74 54.67 -39.83
C ARG A 3 -36.26 53.26 -39.53
N LYS A 4 -37.49 52.99 -39.94
CA LYS A 4 -38.31 51.82 -39.61
C LYS A 4 -39.39 51.70 -40.68
N ILE A 5 -39.83 50.47 -40.99
CA ILE A 5 -41.22 50.00 -41.26
C ILE A 5 -41.27 48.95 -42.40
N ALA A 6 -41.93 47.81 -42.08
CA ALA A 6 -42.57 46.77 -42.93
C ALA A 6 -41.76 46.09 -44.07
N ARG A 7 -41.85 44.79 -44.38
CA ARG A 7 -42.91 43.73 -44.34
C ARG A 7 -44.00 43.83 -45.41
N GLU A 8 -44.07 42.84 -46.31
CA GLU A 8 -45.21 41.91 -46.43
C GLU A 8 -44.78 40.60 -47.17
N PRO A 9 -45.63 39.55 -47.38
CA PRO A 9 -45.20 38.17 -47.09
C PRO A 9 -44.79 37.30 -48.30
N GLY A 10 -43.96 36.29 -48.02
CA GLY A 10 -43.73 35.13 -48.89
C GLY A 10 -44.64 33.95 -48.53
N ALA A 11 -45.02 33.14 -49.52
CA ALA A 11 -45.96 32.03 -49.36
C ALA A 11 -45.39 30.89 -48.50
N GLY A 12 -46.18 30.41 -47.53
CA GLY A 12 -45.80 29.30 -46.65
C GLY A 12 -46.12 27.93 -47.26
N GLY A 13 -45.10 27.10 -47.46
CA GLY A 13 -45.29 25.67 -47.69
C GLY A 13 -45.74 24.97 -46.40
N ALA A 14 -47.04 24.67 -46.29
CA ALA A 14 -47.59 24.00 -45.12
C ALA A 14 -47.11 22.55 -45.05
N VAL A 15 -46.16 22.26 -44.15
CA VAL A 15 -45.70 20.89 -43.87
C VAL A 15 -46.89 20.03 -43.44
N ALA A 16 -47.13 18.94 -44.15
CA ALA A 16 -48.25 18.02 -43.91
C ALA A 16 -48.01 17.13 -42.68
N TRP A 17 -48.00 17.73 -41.48
CA TRP A 17 -47.78 17.04 -40.20
C TRP A 17 -48.73 15.84 -40.00
N GLN A 18 -49.96 15.90 -40.52
CA GLN A 18 -50.93 14.80 -40.50
C GLN A 18 -50.46 13.54 -41.27
N GLN A 19 -49.55 13.67 -42.24
CA GLN A 19 -48.94 12.55 -42.97
C GLN A 19 -47.62 12.09 -42.33
N LEU A 20 -46.86 13.01 -41.73
CA LEU A 20 -45.56 12.72 -41.11
C LEU A 20 -45.70 12.11 -39.70
N LEU A 21 -46.71 12.49 -38.91
CA LEU A 21 -46.91 11.98 -37.54
C LEU A 21 -47.18 10.46 -37.51
N PRO A 22 -48.07 9.87 -38.35
CA PRO A 22 -48.26 8.42 -38.39
C PRO A 22 -47.01 7.67 -38.90
N LEU A 23 -46.28 8.27 -39.86
CA LEU A 23 -45.05 7.69 -40.40
C LEU A 23 -43.92 7.65 -39.34
N ALA A 24 -43.70 8.76 -38.63
CA ALA A 24 -42.70 8.85 -37.58
C ALA A 24 -43.07 7.96 -36.39
N GLY A 25 -44.31 8.05 -35.90
CA GLY A 25 -44.80 7.23 -34.79
C GLY A 25 -44.77 5.74 -35.11
N GLY A 26 -45.21 5.35 -36.32
CA GLY A 26 -45.16 3.96 -36.79
C GLY A 26 -43.73 3.42 -36.90
N THR A 27 -42.80 4.23 -37.44
CA THR A 27 -41.38 3.86 -37.53
C THR A 27 -40.72 3.72 -36.15
N VAL A 28 -40.98 4.66 -35.22
CA VAL A 28 -40.46 4.59 -33.84
C VAL A 28 -41.01 3.37 -33.11
N LEU A 29 -42.31 3.05 -33.25
CA LEU A 29 -42.88 1.83 -32.67
C LEU A 29 -42.32 0.54 -33.27
N LEU A 30 -42.06 0.48 -34.59
CA LEU A 30 -41.37 -0.66 -35.19
C LEU A 30 -39.95 -0.84 -34.64
N LEU A 31 -39.18 0.26 -34.53
CA LEU A 31 -37.81 0.21 -33.97
C LEU A 31 -37.80 -0.21 -32.50
N LEU A 32 -38.72 0.32 -31.68
CA LEU A 32 -38.90 -0.11 -30.29
C LEU A 32 -39.33 -1.58 -30.19
N GLY A 33 -40.18 -2.05 -31.11
CA GLY A 33 -40.63 -3.43 -31.17
C GLY A 33 -39.51 -4.42 -31.52
N LEU A 34 -38.69 -4.08 -32.52
CA LEU A 34 -37.49 -4.84 -32.88
C LEU A 34 -36.46 -4.85 -31.75
N PHE A 35 -36.26 -3.71 -31.07
CA PHE A 35 -35.41 -3.63 -29.88
C PHE A 35 -35.93 -4.53 -28.76
N CYS A 36 -37.23 -4.50 -28.45
CA CYS A 36 -37.83 -5.38 -27.44
C CYS A 36 -37.72 -6.87 -27.81
N ALA A 37 -37.85 -7.23 -29.09
CA ALA A 37 -37.66 -8.60 -29.57
C ALA A 37 -36.21 -9.09 -29.37
N TRP A 38 -35.23 -8.24 -29.70
CA TRP A 38 -33.81 -8.53 -29.48
C TRP A 38 -33.47 -8.66 -27.98
N GLN A 39 -34.00 -7.77 -27.15
CA GLN A 39 -33.87 -7.83 -25.69
C GLN A 39 -34.54 -9.08 -25.09
N THR A 40 -35.68 -9.52 -25.63
CA THR A 40 -36.33 -10.79 -25.25
C THR A 40 -35.42 -11.99 -25.51
N TRP A 41 -34.77 -12.02 -26.68
CA TRP A 41 -33.81 -13.07 -27.05
C TRP A 41 -32.55 -13.06 -26.19
N LEU A 42 -32.06 -11.88 -25.79
CA LEU A 42 -30.95 -11.73 -24.85
C LEU A 42 -31.31 -12.27 -23.45
N ILE A 43 -32.49 -11.94 -22.90
CA ILE A 43 -32.94 -12.46 -21.59
C ILE A 43 -33.08 -14.00 -21.63
N ALA A 44 -33.61 -14.55 -22.72
CA ALA A 44 -33.74 -16.00 -22.88
C ALA A 44 -32.36 -16.68 -22.97
N SER A 45 -31.42 -16.13 -23.75
CA SER A 45 -30.09 -16.72 -23.93
C SER A 45 -29.18 -16.56 -22.71
N GLU A 46 -29.29 -15.46 -21.94
CA GLU A 46 -28.59 -15.24 -20.66
C GLU A 46 -28.82 -16.41 -19.69
N SER A 47 -30.09 -16.77 -19.45
CA SER A 47 -30.45 -17.84 -18.50
C SER A 47 -29.82 -19.20 -18.84
N GLY A 48 -29.78 -19.57 -20.13
CA GLY A 48 -29.11 -20.78 -20.60
C GLY A 48 -27.58 -20.68 -20.53
N GLY A 49 -27.03 -19.48 -20.69
CA GLY A 49 -25.60 -19.20 -20.55
C GLY A 49 -25.11 -19.40 -19.12
N VAL A 50 -25.79 -18.81 -18.14
CA VAL A 50 -25.47 -18.95 -16.69
C VAL A 50 -25.40 -20.43 -16.29
N ALA A 51 -26.42 -21.22 -16.64
CA ALA A 51 -26.46 -22.65 -16.33
C ALA A 51 -25.29 -23.44 -16.95
N ARG A 52 -24.81 -23.06 -18.16
CA ARG A 52 -23.62 -23.67 -18.78
C ARG A 52 -22.34 -23.34 -18.01
N VAL A 53 -22.18 -22.10 -17.55
CA VAL A 53 -20.99 -21.67 -16.78
C VAL A 53 -20.92 -22.39 -15.44
N HIS A 54 -22.02 -22.48 -14.69
CA HIS A 54 -22.05 -23.20 -13.41
C HIS A 54 -21.80 -24.71 -13.59
N ALA A 55 -22.37 -25.33 -14.62
CA ALA A 55 -22.09 -26.73 -14.95
C ALA A 55 -20.61 -26.97 -15.33
N ALA A 56 -19.97 -26.02 -16.02
CA ALA A 56 -18.54 -26.05 -16.33
C ALA A 56 -17.65 -25.84 -15.09
N GLN A 57 -18.02 -24.93 -14.19
CA GLN A 57 -17.36 -24.75 -12.88
C GLN A 57 -17.40 -26.05 -12.06
N ASP A 58 -18.56 -26.70 -11.98
CA ASP A 58 -18.73 -27.97 -11.25
C ASP A 58 -18.01 -29.14 -11.94
N ALA A 59 -17.92 -29.14 -13.28
CA ALA A 59 -17.08 -30.09 -14.01
C ALA A 59 -15.60 -29.88 -13.72
N ALA A 60 -15.12 -28.63 -13.64
CA ALA A 60 -13.74 -28.30 -13.35
C ALA A 60 -13.34 -28.71 -11.93
N VAL A 61 -14.16 -28.40 -10.92
CA VAL A 61 -13.90 -28.82 -9.53
C VAL A 61 -13.77 -30.34 -9.43
N ARG A 62 -14.71 -31.11 -10.03
CA ARG A 62 -14.65 -32.58 -10.02
C ARG A 62 -13.43 -33.13 -10.78
N SER A 63 -13.12 -32.56 -11.96
CA SER A 63 -12.02 -32.99 -12.83
C SER A 63 -10.66 -32.77 -12.16
N LEU A 64 -10.44 -31.60 -11.56
CA LEU A 64 -9.20 -31.25 -10.85
C LEU A 64 -9.06 -32.06 -9.55
N ALA A 65 -10.11 -32.21 -8.76
CA ALA A 65 -10.08 -32.98 -7.52
C ALA A 65 -9.75 -34.47 -7.77
N ALA A 66 -10.25 -35.05 -8.86
CA ALA A 66 -9.91 -36.42 -9.26
C ALA A 66 -8.43 -36.57 -9.65
N GLU A 67 -7.86 -35.57 -10.33
CA GLU A 67 -6.44 -35.55 -10.70
C GLU A 67 -5.52 -35.39 -9.46
N ILE A 68 -5.87 -34.46 -8.56
CA ILE A 68 -5.20 -34.23 -7.27
C ILE A 68 -5.19 -35.50 -6.41
N ALA A 69 -6.34 -36.17 -6.27
CA ALA A 69 -6.44 -37.43 -5.54
C ALA A 69 -5.65 -38.56 -6.23
N GLY A 70 -5.57 -38.56 -7.57
CA GLY A 70 -4.78 -39.50 -8.36
C GLY A 70 -3.27 -39.36 -8.12
N GLU A 71 -2.74 -38.14 -8.20
CA GLU A 71 -1.32 -37.86 -7.97
C GLU A 71 -0.91 -38.13 -6.51
N ARG A 72 -1.68 -37.64 -5.53
CA ARG A 72 -1.42 -37.92 -4.11
C ARG A 72 -1.41 -39.43 -3.83
N LYS A 73 -2.33 -40.19 -4.43
CA LYS A 73 -2.37 -41.66 -4.28
C LYS A 73 -1.14 -42.36 -4.87
N GLN A 74 -0.67 -41.93 -6.04
CA GLN A 74 0.57 -42.48 -6.63
C GLN A 74 1.77 -42.22 -5.72
N VAL A 75 1.89 -41.00 -5.18
CA VAL A 75 2.99 -40.62 -4.29
C VAL A 75 2.93 -41.35 -2.94
N ALA A 76 1.74 -41.51 -2.36
CA ALA A 76 1.55 -42.33 -1.16
C ALA A 76 1.92 -43.82 -1.40
N GLN A 77 1.59 -44.36 -2.57
CA GLN A 77 1.97 -45.73 -2.96
C GLN A 77 3.49 -45.87 -3.17
N ALA A 78 4.14 -44.88 -3.78
CA ALA A 78 5.60 -44.86 -3.93
C ALA A 78 6.30 -44.82 -2.56
N ALA A 79 5.88 -43.91 -1.66
CA ALA A 79 6.42 -43.81 -0.30
C ALA A 79 6.20 -45.09 0.53
N ALA A 80 5.03 -45.73 0.41
CA ALA A 80 4.73 -47.00 1.06
C ALA A 80 5.52 -48.22 0.48
N SER A 81 6.18 -48.05 -0.67
CA SER A 81 7.03 -49.09 -1.31
C SER A 81 8.53 -48.93 -1.02
N LEU A 82 8.88 -48.05 -0.08
CA LEU A 82 10.24 -47.97 0.48
C LEU A 82 10.46 -49.10 1.50
N ASP A 83 11.69 -49.61 1.56
CA ASP A 83 12.11 -50.49 2.64
C ASP A 83 12.13 -49.71 3.97
N PRO A 84 11.47 -50.20 5.04
CA PRO A 84 11.46 -49.53 6.35
C PRO A 84 12.85 -49.27 6.94
N SER A 85 13.88 -50.04 6.56
CA SER A 85 15.27 -49.79 6.99
C SER A 85 15.86 -48.51 6.40
N MET A 86 15.45 -48.10 5.19
CA MET A 86 15.92 -46.86 4.57
C MET A 86 15.43 -45.62 5.33
N LEU A 87 14.31 -45.69 6.06
CA LEU A 87 13.77 -44.59 6.87
C LEU A 87 14.70 -44.15 8.01
N GLN A 88 15.69 -44.98 8.38
CA GLN A 88 16.72 -44.69 9.38
C GLN A 88 18.08 -44.34 8.76
N GLY A 89 18.15 -44.25 7.43
CA GLY A 89 19.36 -44.00 6.65
C GLY A 89 19.54 -42.54 6.19
N ASP A 90 20.33 -42.39 5.13
CA ASP A 90 20.64 -41.10 4.52
C ASP A 90 19.43 -40.52 3.75
N ARG A 91 19.09 -39.26 4.05
CA ARG A 91 17.97 -38.53 3.41
C ARG A 91 18.18 -38.34 1.91
N ALA A 92 19.44 -38.24 1.44
CA ALA A 92 19.74 -38.16 0.00
C ALA A 92 19.40 -39.48 -0.73
N GLN A 93 19.69 -40.62 -0.09
CA GLN A 93 19.37 -41.95 -0.61
C GLN A 93 17.85 -42.20 -0.61
N LEU A 94 17.14 -41.75 0.44
CA LEU A 94 15.67 -41.75 0.47
C LEU A 94 15.06 -40.91 -0.67
N ALA A 95 15.58 -39.69 -0.89
CA ALA A 95 15.11 -38.80 -1.96
C ALA A 95 15.34 -39.42 -3.35
N GLN A 96 16.49 -40.07 -3.58
CA GLN A 96 16.76 -40.81 -4.82
C GLN A 96 15.81 -42.01 -4.97
N ALA A 97 15.66 -42.85 -3.94
CA ALA A 97 14.81 -44.05 -3.98
C ALA A 97 13.32 -43.71 -4.23
N LEU A 98 12.85 -42.55 -3.78
CA LEU A 98 11.54 -41.98 -4.12
C LEU A 98 11.48 -41.51 -5.58
N ARG A 99 12.50 -40.80 -6.07
CA ARG A 99 12.55 -40.30 -7.47
C ARG A 99 12.59 -41.44 -8.50
N GLU A 100 13.25 -42.55 -8.18
CA GLU A 100 13.24 -43.77 -8.99
C GLU A 100 11.85 -44.44 -9.07
N ARG A 101 11.01 -44.24 -8.04
CA ARG A 101 9.61 -44.73 -7.99
C ARG A 101 8.59 -43.74 -8.56
N LEU A 102 8.97 -42.47 -8.68
CA LEU A 102 8.15 -41.37 -9.18
C LEU A 102 8.86 -40.72 -10.38
N PRO A 103 8.93 -41.39 -11.54
CA PRO A 103 9.63 -40.88 -12.71
C PRO A 103 9.04 -39.57 -13.28
N GLN A 104 7.82 -39.20 -12.87
CA GLN A 104 7.23 -37.89 -13.18
C GLN A 104 7.73 -36.74 -12.26
N ALA A 105 8.39 -37.05 -11.14
CA ALA A 105 8.75 -36.05 -10.13
C ALA A 105 9.91 -35.14 -10.60
N LEU A 106 9.60 -33.85 -10.72
CA LEU A 106 10.55 -32.81 -11.11
C LEU A 106 11.54 -32.52 -9.98
N GLY A 107 11.07 -32.60 -8.73
CA GLY A 107 11.82 -32.37 -7.49
C GLY A 107 11.36 -33.32 -6.39
N VAL A 108 12.30 -33.78 -5.56
CA VAL A 108 12.04 -34.62 -4.38
C VAL A 108 13.06 -34.23 -3.32
N ASP A 109 12.60 -33.72 -2.18
CA ASP A 109 13.41 -33.35 -1.02
C ASP A 109 12.88 -34.06 0.23
N VAL A 110 13.77 -34.50 1.13
CA VAL A 110 13.40 -35.31 2.32
C VAL A 110 13.87 -34.66 3.61
N TYR A 111 12.93 -34.47 4.53
CA TYR A 111 13.07 -33.73 5.79
C TYR A 111 12.85 -34.62 7.02
N SER A 112 13.40 -34.19 8.17
CA SER A 112 13.22 -34.81 9.48
C SER A 112 11.77 -34.73 9.96
N ALA A 113 11.38 -35.65 10.86
CA ALA A 113 10.05 -35.61 11.48
C ALA A 113 9.76 -34.30 12.24
N GLY A 114 10.79 -33.70 12.84
CA GLY A 114 10.71 -32.45 13.62
C GLY A 114 10.76 -31.17 12.79
N LEU A 115 11.11 -31.25 11.50
CA LEU A 115 11.28 -30.09 10.60
C LEU A 115 12.23 -29.01 11.14
N ASP A 116 13.15 -29.36 12.04
CA ASP A 116 14.08 -28.41 12.67
C ASP A 116 14.92 -27.65 11.63
N GLU A 117 15.32 -28.33 10.54
CA GLU A 117 16.01 -27.70 9.42
C GLU A 117 15.15 -26.76 8.57
N VAL A 118 13.82 -26.78 8.73
CA VAL A 118 12.88 -25.83 8.09
C VAL A 118 12.72 -24.61 8.99
N LEU A 119 12.51 -24.82 10.29
CA LEU A 119 12.38 -23.75 11.29
C LEU A 119 13.58 -22.78 11.31
N HIS A 120 14.78 -23.28 10.99
CA HIS A 120 16.02 -22.50 10.93
C HIS A 120 16.46 -22.19 9.47
N ALA A 121 15.60 -22.41 8.48
CA ALA A 121 15.92 -22.15 7.08
C ALA A 121 15.80 -20.67 6.71
N ASN A 122 16.69 -20.19 5.83
CA ASN A 122 16.46 -18.92 5.14
C ASN A 122 15.32 -19.11 4.12
N TYR A 123 14.12 -18.63 4.43
CA TYR A 123 12.93 -18.86 3.59
C TYR A 123 13.00 -18.22 2.19
N ARG A 124 13.88 -17.24 1.97
CA ARG A 124 14.14 -16.69 0.63
C ARG A 124 14.86 -17.69 -0.28
N THR A 125 15.75 -18.52 0.25
CA THR A 125 16.44 -19.57 -0.52
C THR A 125 15.70 -20.91 -0.47
N PHE A 126 14.97 -21.19 0.62
CA PHE A 126 14.19 -22.41 0.82
C PHE A 126 12.83 -22.40 0.11
N GLY A 127 12.22 -21.22 -0.03
CA GLY A 127 10.90 -20.99 -0.59
C GLY A 127 9.79 -20.99 0.46
N TYR A 128 9.23 -19.81 0.76
CA TYR A 128 8.14 -19.61 1.73
C TYR A 128 6.96 -20.57 1.57
N ALA A 129 6.47 -20.77 0.34
CA ALA A 129 5.36 -21.70 0.06
C ALA A 129 5.70 -23.16 0.44
N LYS A 130 6.95 -23.58 0.23
CA LYS A 130 7.45 -24.91 0.59
C LYS A 130 7.60 -25.06 2.11
N ALA A 131 8.12 -24.05 2.78
CA ALA A 131 8.20 -24.01 4.25
C ALA A 131 6.80 -24.11 4.88
N ALA A 132 5.86 -23.25 4.45
CA ALA A 132 4.48 -23.25 4.96
C ALA A 132 3.78 -24.61 4.75
N GLN A 133 3.98 -25.27 3.61
CA GLN A 133 3.39 -26.57 3.32
C GLN A 133 3.97 -27.71 4.15
N LEU A 134 5.28 -27.64 4.49
CA LEU A 134 5.93 -28.57 5.40
C LEU A 134 5.45 -28.36 6.84
N MET A 135 5.43 -27.11 7.34
CA MET A 135 4.95 -26.80 8.69
C MET A 135 3.47 -27.19 8.88
N ALA A 136 2.62 -26.98 7.87
CA ALA A 136 1.22 -27.42 7.88
C ALA A 136 1.05 -28.96 7.90
N ALA A 137 2.09 -29.73 7.60
CA ALA A 137 2.10 -31.18 7.76
C ALA A 137 2.36 -31.61 9.21
N GLN A 138 3.18 -30.84 9.93
CA GLN A 138 3.57 -31.13 11.31
C GLN A 138 2.46 -30.85 12.33
N THR A 139 1.58 -29.87 12.07
CA THR A 139 0.48 -29.52 12.98
C THR A 139 -0.64 -30.55 13.04
N GLY A 140 -0.73 -31.47 12.07
CA GLY A 140 -1.63 -32.63 12.11
C GLY A 140 -3.09 -32.36 11.75
N GLU A 141 -3.45 -31.15 11.32
CA GLU A 141 -4.82 -30.79 10.89
C GLU A 141 -5.15 -31.29 9.47
N GLY A 142 -5.12 -32.61 9.29
CA GLY A 142 -5.49 -33.29 8.04
C GLY A 142 -4.33 -33.48 7.05
N GLU A 143 -4.66 -33.64 5.77
CA GLU A 143 -3.67 -33.78 4.69
C GLU A 143 -3.26 -32.40 4.16
N PRO A 144 -1.94 -32.05 4.12
CA PRO A 144 -1.48 -30.77 3.62
C PRO A 144 -1.98 -30.51 2.19
N PRO A 145 -2.61 -29.36 1.90
CA PRO A 145 -3.18 -29.10 0.58
C PRO A 145 -2.10 -29.08 -0.50
N MET A 146 -2.40 -29.67 -1.66
CA MET A 146 -1.57 -29.50 -2.85
C MET A 146 -1.70 -28.06 -3.37
N GLN A 147 -0.59 -27.44 -3.75
CA GLN A 147 -0.53 -26.05 -4.19
C GLN A 147 0.41 -25.92 -5.39
N THR A 148 0.34 -24.82 -6.16
CA THR A 148 1.35 -24.54 -7.19
C THR A 148 2.49 -23.70 -6.63
N VAL A 149 3.70 -24.01 -7.11
CA VAL A 149 4.93 -23.25 -6.89
C VAL A 149 5.55 -22.89 -8.24
N VAL A 150 6.43 -21.88 -8.27
CA VAL A 150 7.12 -21.45 -9.49
C VAL A 150 8.62 -21.68 -9.31
N ALA A 151 9.19 -22.58 -10.11
CA ALA A 151 10.60 -22.95 -10.06
C ALA A 151 11.20 -22.89 -11.47
N GLY A 152 12.26 -22.12 -11.66
CA GLY A 152 12.88 -21.89 -12.98
C GLY A 152 11.94 -21.23 -14.00
N GLY A 153 11.00 -20.39 -13.54
CA GLY A 153 9.98 -19.75 -14.39
C GLY A 153 8.85 -20.67 -14.84
N GLN A 154 8.83 -21.94 -14.44
CA GLN A 154 7.76 -22.89 -14.74
C GLN A 154 6.88 -23.14 -13.51
N ARG A 155 5.56 -23.21 -13.72
CA ARG A 155 4.59 -23.57 -12.68
C ARG A 155 4.63 -25.10 -12.46
N ARG A 156 4.85 -25.52 -11.21
CA ARG A 156 4.85 -26.92 -10.77
C ARG A 156 3.77 -27.13 -9.72
N LEU A 157 3.34 -28.37 -9.55
CA LEU A 157 2.41 -28.81 -8.51
C LEU A 157 3.22 -29.38 -7.34
N SER A 158 2.93 -28.99 -6.11
CA SER A 158 3.73 -29.39 -4.93
C SER A 158 2.86 -30.00 -3.84
N LEU A 159 3.40 -31.00 -3.15
CA LEU A 159 2.74 -31.72 -2.05
C LEU A 159 3.76 -32.19 -1.00
N VAL A 160 3.27 -32.41 0.22
CA VAL A 160 4.01 -33.07 1.31
C VAL A 160 3.41 -34.44 1.59
N GLN A 161 4.28 -35.45 1.68
CA GLN A 161 3.94 -36.84 1.96
C GLN A 161 4.67 -37.32 3.24
N PRO A 162 3.97 -37.82 4.28
CA PRO A 162 4.62 -38.45 5.43
C PRO A 162 5.35 -39.74 5.01
N LEU A 163 6.54 -39.96 5.59
CA LEU A 163 7.32 -41.19 5.46
C LEU A 163 7.20 -42.03 6.73
N GLY A 164 6.89 -43.32 6.57
CA GLY A 164 6.54 -44.21 7.68
C GLY A 164 5.04 -44.19 8.00
N SER A 165 4.69 -44.19 9.29
CA SER A 165 3.28 -44.17 9.73
C SER A 165 2.71 -42.74 9.67
N ALA A 166 1.54 -42.56 9.06
CA ALA A 166 0.87 -41.24 9.02
C ALA A 166 0.56 -40.66 10.43
N GLN A 167 0.44 -41.51 11.46
CA GLN A 167 0.23 -41.07 12.85
C GLN A 167 1.51 -40.68 13.60
N ARG A 168 2.67 -41.13 13.10
CA ARG A 168 4.02 -40.86 13.64
C ARG A 168 5.03 -40.90 12.47
N PRO A 169 5.06 -39.84 11.63
CA PRO A 169 5.99 -39.76 10.51
C PRO A 169 7.43 -39.78 11.03
N GLN A 170 8.31 -40.52 10.35
CA GLN A 170 9.74 -40.56 10.64
C GLN A 170 10.52 -39.53 9.81
N GLY A 171 9.89 -39.02 8.75
CA GLY A 171 10.31 -37.88 7.96
C GLY A 171 9.20 -37.41 7.03
N TRP A 172 9.47 -36.36 6.27
CA TRP A 172 8.53 -35.77 5.31
C TRP A 172 9.19 -35.65 3.94
N ALA A 173 8.53 -36.13 2.88
CA ALA A 173 8.95 -35.89 1.51
C ALA A 173 8.16 -34.70 0.93
N TRP A 174 8.87 -33.66 0.49
CA TRP A 174 8.30 -32.61 -0.35
C TRP A 174 8.59 -32.93 -1.81
N ILE A 175 7.54 -32.97 -2.63
CA ILE A 175 7.60 -33.50 -4.01
C ILE A 175 6.98 -32.50 -4.98
N GLU A 176 7.71 -32.21 -6.05
CA GLU A 176 7.23 -31.43 -7.20
C GLU A 176 6.83 -32.33 -8.36
N LEU A 177 5.62 -32.11 -8.87
CA LEU A 177 5.03 -32.78 -10.03
C LEU A 177 4.77 -31.76 -11.15
N PRO A 178 4.61 -32.19 -12.41
CA PRO A 178 4.24 -31.30 -13.51
C PRO A 178 2.84 -30.71 -13.28
N PHE A 179 2.65 -29.41 -13.55
CA PHE A 179 1.31 -28.79 -13.51
C PHE A 179 0.47 -29.13 -14.76
N THR A 180 1.10 -29.63 -15.82
CA THR A 180 0.49 -29.89 -17.14
C THR A 180 -0.76 -30.77 -17.12
N PRO A 181 -0.88 -31.85 -16.32
CA PRO A 181 -2.10 -32.65 -16.26
C PRO A 181 -3.31 -31.83 -15.77
N LEU A 182 -3.15 -31.08 -14.67
CA LEU A 182 -4.21 -30.17 -14.16
C LEU A 182 -4.57 -29.09 -15.19
N GLN A 183 -3.58 -28.53 -15.88
CA GLN A 183 -3.82 -27.57 -16.95
C GLN A 183 -4.66 -28.15 -18.09
N GLN A 184 -4.31 -29.34 -18.58
CA GLN A 184 -5.07 -30.03 -19.63
C GLN A 184 -6.50 -30.38 -19.18
N ARG A 185 -6.67 -30.85 -17.93
CA ARG A 185 -7.99 -31.09 -17.33
C ARG A 185 -8.84 -29.82 -17.32
N PHE A 186 -8.29 -28.67 -16.94
CA PHE A 186 -9.00 -27.39 -16.91
C PHE A 186 -9.33 -26.86 -18.31
N GLU A 187 -8.35 -26.83 -19.21
CA GLU A 187 -8.49 -26.25 -20.56
C GLU A 187 -9.49 -27.03 -21.45
N SER A 188 -9.65 -28.34 -21.19
CA SER A 188 -10.64 -29.20 -21.85
C SER A 188 -12.10 -28.80 -21.60
N ILE A 189 -12.36 -27.98 -20.57
CA ILE A 189 -13.71 -27.63 -20.13
C ILE A 189 -14.13 -26.28 -20.75
N ALA A 190 -15.21 -26.31 -21.53
CA ALA A 190 -15.75 -25.14 -22.21
C ALA A 190 -16.94 -24.54 -21.41
N PRO A 191 -16.83 -23.31 -20.87
CA PRO A 191 -17.93 -22.64 -20.17
C PRO A 191 -18.97 -22.00 -21.12
N GLY A 192 -18.85 -22.21 -22.43
CA GLY A 192 -19.65 -21.53 -23.44
C GLY A 192 -19.34 -20.03 -23.49
N ASP A 193 -20.37 -19.21 -23.35
CA ASP A 193 -20.34 -17.75 -23.55
C ASP A 193 -19.82 -16.97 -22.33
N GLY A 194 -19.63 -17.65 -21.19
CA GLY A 194 -19.02 -17.09 -19.99
C GLY A 194 -17.56 -17.49 -19.82
N ARG A 195 -17.06 -17.47 -18.58
CA ARG A 195 -15.66 -17.79 -18.25
C ARG A 195 -15.58 -18.55 -16.92
N ILE A 196 -14.55 -19.37 -16.77
CA ILE A 196 -14.13 -19.96 -15.50
C ILE A 196 -12.65 -19.63 -15.25
N ASP A 197 -12.32 -19.35 -14.00
CA ASP A 197 -10.98 -18.98 -13.55
C ASP A 197 -10.54 -19.93 -12.42
N LEU A 198 -9.43 -20.63 -12.61
CA LEU A 198 -8.77 -21.44 -11.59
C LEU A 198 -7.81 -20.55 -10.80
N ARG A 199 -7.97 -20.50 -9.48
CA ARG A 199 -7.19 -19.65 -8.57
C ARG A 199 -6.56 -20.47 -7.44
N GLN A 200 -5.57 -19.87 -6.76
CA GLN A 200 -4.89 -20.40 -5.56
C GLN A 200 -4.85 -19.31 -4.49
N GLY A 201 -5.23 -19.64 -3.26
CA GLY A 201 -5.23 -18.69 -2.15
C GLY A 201 -6.15 -19.10 -1.01
N ASP A 202 -6.16 -18.28 0.04
CA ASP A 202 -7.17 -18.27 1.10
C ASP A 202 -8.01 -16.97 1.01
N ASP A 203 -8.83 -16.71 2.03
CA ASP A 203 -9.68 -15.52 2.12
C ASP A 203 -8.91 -14.18 2.17
N ARG A 204 -7.57 -14.20 2.23
CA ARG A 204 -6.70 -13.01 2.26
C ARG A 204 -6.16 -12.63 0.88
N GLY A 205 -6.16 -13.53 -0.11
CA GLY A 205 -5.72 -13.22 -1.47
C GLY A 205 -5.69 -14.40 -2.44
N GLU A 206 -6.39 -14.29 -3.56
CA GLU A 206 -6.44 -15.32 -4.62
C GLU A 206 -5.55 -14.98 -5.84
N LEU A 207 -4.45 -15.71 -6.04
CA LEU A 207 -3.66 -15.71 -7.29
C LEU A 207 -4.44 -16.41 -8.41
N SER A 208 -4.54 -15.82 -9.61
CA SER A 208 -5.06 -16.55 -10.78
C SER A 208 -4.01 -17.49 -11.38
N LEU A 209 -4.41 -18.73 -11.72
CA LEU A 209 -3.53 -19.74 -12.31
C LEU A 209 -3.82 -19.96 -13.80
N LEU A 210 -5.10 -20.13 -14.15
CA LEU A 210 -5.59 -20.39 -15.50
C LEU A 210 -6.97 -19.73 -15.69
N THR A 211 -7.24 -19.22 -16.88
CA THR A 211 -8.50 -18.59 -17.25
C THR A 211 -9.00 -19.20 -18.57
N ARG A 212 -10.28 -19.58 -18.63
CA ARG A 212 -10.88 -20.20 -19.82
C ARG A 212 -12.27 -19.60 -20.09
N GLY A 213 -12.48 -19.06 -21.29
CA GLY A 213 -13.78 -18.50 -21.73
C GLY A 213 -13.71 -17.03 -22.15
N ALA A 214 -14.85 -16.34 -22.15
CA ALA A 214 -15.00 -14.98 -22.68
C ALA A 214 -14.39 -13.91 -21.74
N PRO A 215 -13.47 -13.04 -22.23
CA PRO A 215 -12.90 -11.95 -21.41
C PRO A 215 -13.94 -10.96 -20.86
N SER A 216 -15.04 -10.75 -21.60
CA SER A 216 -16.14 -9.85 -21.24
C SER A 216 -17.09 -10.40 -20.17
N ALA A 217 -16.88 -11.63 -19.68
CA ALA A 217 -17.72 -12.23 -18.64
C ALA A 217 -17.47 -11.56 -17.27
N GLN A 218 -18.56 -11.29 -16.54
CA GLN A 218 -18.52 -10.68 -15.20
C GLN A 218 -18.32 -11.77 -14.14
N ALA A 219 -17.25 -11.68 -13.35
CA ALA A 219 -16.95 -12.66 -12.31
C ALA A 219 -17.98 -12.63 -11.19
N GLU A 220 -18.36 -13.81 -10.71
CA GLU A 220 -19.12 -13.96 -9.47
C GLU A 220 -18.17 -13.95 -8.26
N ASP A 221 -18.68 -13.55 -7.10
CA ASP A 221 -17.93 -13.54 -5.84
C ASP A 221 -17.64 -14.95 -5.32
N ILE A 222 -18.50 -15.92 -5.66
CA ILE A 222 -18.47 -17.29 -5.15
C ILE A 222 -17.55 -18.18 -6.00
N ALA A 223 -16.36 -18.47 -5.47
CA ALA A 223 -15.52 -19.55 -5.96
C ALA A 223 -15.86 -20.89 -5.26
N LYS A 224 -15.72 -22.02 -5.97
CA LYS A 224 -15.92 -23.36 -5.41
C LYS A 224 -14.55 -24.01 -5.14
N PRO A 225 -14.24 -24.46 -3.91
CA PRO A 225 -12.94 -25.04 -3.59
C PRO A 225 -12.75 -26.42 -4.24
N VAL A 226 -11.49 -26.79 -4.50
CA VAL A 226 -11.09 -28.08 -5.07
C VAL A 226 -10.48 -28.96 -3.97
N PRO A 227 -11.19 -30.02 -3.51
CA PRO A 227 -10.74 -30.86 -2.39
C PRO A 227 -9.31 -31.39 -2.52
N GLY A 228 -8.58 -31.41 -1.40
CA GLY A 228 -7.18 -31.87 -1.32
C GLY A 228 -6.14 -30.86 -1.81
N SER A 229 -6.56 -29.65 -2.19
CA SER A 229 -5.69 -28.58 -2.70
C SER A 229 -6.06 -27.19 -2.18
N SER A 230 -5.15 -26.22 -2.33
CA SER A 230 -5.37 -24.81 -2.04
C SER A 230 -5.97 -24.06 -3.25
N PHE A 231 -6.80 -24.73 -4.06
CA PHE A 231 -7.35 -24.17 -5.30
C PHE A 231 -8.85 -23.91 -5.21
N SER A 232 -9.29 -22.88 -5.92
CA SER A 232 -10.71 -22.55 -6.11
C SER A 232 -11.02 -22.39 -7.61
N VAL A 233 -12.24 -22.72 -8.03
CA VAL A 233 -12.73 -22.41 -9.38
C VAL A 233 -13.84 -21.36 -9.27
N ARG A 234 -13.57 -20.17 -9.79
CA ARG A 234 -14.52 -19.06 -9.86
C ARG A 234 -15.26 -19.08 -11.20
N ALA A 235 -16.55 -18.78 -11.17
CA ALA A 235 -17.39 -18.63 -12.36
C ALA A 235 -17.51 -17.15 -12.75
N ALA A 236 -17.74 -16.90 -14.03
CA ALA A 236 -17.99 -15.57 -14.57
C ALA A 236 -19.05 -15.65 -15.67
N LEU A 237 -20.13 -14.87 -15.50
CA LEU A 237 -21.36 -14.98 -16.29
C LEU A 237 -21.29 -14.13 -17.58
N PRO A 238 -21.99 -14.52 -18.65
CA PRO A 238 -22.02 -13.73 -19.89
C PRO A 238 -22.65 -12.35 -19.66
N ALA A 239 -21.94 -11.28 -19.99
CA ALA A 239 -22.42 -9.91 -19.80
C ALA A 239 -23.41 -9.51 -20.92
N ALA A 240 -24.70 -9.78 -20.72
CA ALA A 240 -25.76 -9.34 -21.62
C ALA A 240 -26.23 -7.91 -21.31
N PHE A 241 -26.23 -7.01 -22.30
CA PHE A 241 -26.75 -5.65 -22.15
C PHE A 241 -28.28 -5.63 -22.20
N ILE A 242 -28.89 -5.87 -21.04
CA ILE A 242 -30.35 -5.98 -20.86
C ILE A 242 -30.87 -4.73 -20.15
N LEU A 243 -31.75 -3.99 -20.84
CA LEU A 243 -32.43 -2.77 -20.37
C LEU A 243 -33.90 -2.99 -20.02
N LEU A 244 -34.51 -4.09 -20.48
CA LEU A 244 -35.85 -4.51 -20.06
C LEU A 244 -35.78 -5.35 -18.76
N PRO A 245 -36.86 -5.42 -17.96
CA PRO A 245 -36.93 -6.36 -16.85
C PRO A 245 -36.62 -7.80 -17.32
N ARG A 246 -35.85 -8.56 -16.52
CA ARG A 246 -35.43 -9.96 -16.78
C ARG A 246 -36.59 -10.99 -16.71
N PHE A 247 -37.73 -10.66 -17.34
CA PHE A 247 -38.90 -11.51 -17.45
C PHE A 247 -39.34 -11.55 -18.92
N TRP A 248 -38.81 -12.52 -19.66
CA TRP A 248 -38.96 -12.62 -21.11
C TRP A 248 -40.42 -12.57 -21.63
N PRO A 249 -41.47 -13.06 -20.93
CA PRO A 249 -42.84 -12.95 -21.44
C PRO A 249 -43.35 -11.51 -21.53
N LEU A 250 -42.92 -10.63 -20.62
CA LEU A 250 -43.25 -9.20 -20.67
C LEU A 250 -42.49 -8.49 -21.80
N ALA A 251 -41.20 -8.81 -21.99
CA ALA A 251 -40.42 -8.28 -23.11
C ALA A 251 -41.00 -8.72 -24.47
N ALA A 252 -41.45 -9.97 -24.58
CA ALA A 252 -42.13 -10.50 -25.77
C ALA A 252 -43.47 -9.79 -26.03
N LEU A 253 -44.27 -9.57 -24.98
CA LEU A 253 -45.54 -8.84 -25.08
C LEU A 253 -45.33 -7.38 -25.55
N LEU A 254 -44.32 -6.69 -24.99
CA LEU A 254 -43.95 -5.34 -25.42
C LEU A 254 -43.49 -5.31 -26.88
N ALA A 255 -42.70 -6.29 -27.32
CA ALA A 255 -42.30 -6.42 -28.72
C ALA A 255 -43.51 -6.56 -29.65
N LEU A 256 -44.45 -7.45 -29.33
CA LEU A 256 -45.67 -7.66 -30.11
C LEU A 256 -46.57 -6.41 -30.16
N LEU A 257 -46.75 -5.72 -29.04
CA LEU A 257 -47.54 -4.49 -28.96
C LEU A 257 -46.92 -3.35 -29.79
N CYS A 258 -45.60 -3.15 -29.69
CA CYS A 258 -44.89 -2.14 -30.44
C CYS A 258 -44.85 -2.45 -31.96
N ILE A 259 -44.60 -3.70 -32.37
CA ILE A 259 -44.65 -4.09 -33.79
C ILE A 259 -46.08 -3.94 -34.33
N GLY A 260 -47.09 -4.43 -33.62
CA GLY A 260 -48.50 -4.32 -34.02
C GLY A 260 -48.98 -2.88 -34.14
N GLY A 261 -48.65 -2.03 -33.15
CA GLY A 261 -48.96 -0.59 -33.19
C GLY A 261 -48.23 0.14 -34.31
N GLY A 262 -46.98 -0.22 -34.58
CA GLY A 262 -46.18 0.33 -35.69
C GLY A 262 -46.79 0.02 -37.06
N LEU A 263 -47.10 -1.26 -37.32
CA LEU A 263 -47.79 -1.70 -38.54
C LEU A 263 -49.18 -1.06 -38.67
N TYR A 264 -49.93 -0.94 -37.57
CA TYR A 264 -51.24 -0.28 -37.57
C TYR A 264 -51.14 1.19 -37.99
N LEU A 265 -50.24 1.98 -37.40
CA LEU A 265 -50.04 3.39 -37.78
C LEU A 265 -49.60 3.56 -39.25
N LEU A 266 -48.77 2.65 -39.77
CA LEU A 266 -48.37 2.67 -41.17
C LEU A 266 -49.51 2.27 -42.12
N SER A 267 -50.43 1.39 -41.69
CA SER A 267 -51.59 0.98 -42.50
C SER A 267 -52.57 2.12 -42.79
N LEU A 268 -52.68 3.10 -41.89
CA LEU A 268 -53.51 4.31 -42.03
C LEU A 268 -53.13 5.21 -43.22
N ARG A 269 -51.95 4.99 -43.82
CA ARG A 269 -51.44 5.73 -45.01
C ARG A 269 -52.16 5.37 -46.32
N GLY A 270 -52.90 4.27 -46.36
CA GLY A 270 -53.28 3.55 -47.60
C GLY A 270 -54.33 4.15 -48.54
N ARG A 271 -54.44 5.49 -48.72
CA ARG A 271 -55.38 6.09 -49.71
C ARG A 271 -54.82 7.32 -50.44
N THR A 272 -55.14 7.40 -51.74
CA THR A 272 -54.85 8.49 -52.70
C THR A 272 -53.37 8.69 -53.08
N PRO A 273 -53.05 9.14 -54.32
CA PRO A 273 -51.99 8.49 -55.11
C PRO A 273 -50.76 9.37 -55.43
N VAL A 274 -49.75 8.68 -55.95
CA VAL A 274 -48.46 9.24 -56.43
C VAL A 274 -48.63 9.94 -57.79
N ARG A 275 -47.79 10.93 -58.07
CA ARG A 275 -47.37 11.28 -59.43
C ARG A 275 -45.85 11.27 -59.50
N GLU A 276 -45.32 10.49 -60.42
CA GLU A 276 -43.88 10.39 -60.72
C GLU A 276 -43.48 11.44 -61.76
N GLU A 277 -42.19 11.75 -61.80
CA GLU A 277 -41.43 12.00 -63.04
C GLU A 277 -39.98 11.55 -62.78
N ILE A 278 -39.31 11.03 -63.81
CA ILE A 278 -38.15 10.13 -63.68
C ILE A 278 -37.02 10.56 -64.65
N GLN A 279 -35.82 10.02 -64.40
CA GLN A 279 -34.75 9.61 -65.34
C GLN A 279 -33.41 10.43 -65.34
N PRO A 280 -32.26 9.83 -65.72
CA PRO A 280 -31.06 9.78 -64.86
C PRO A 280 -29.76 10.27 -65.59
N GLU A 281 -28.56 9.65 -65.74
CA GLU A 281 -27.99 8.31 -65.44
C GLU A 281 -26.44 8.32 -65.46
N GLU A 282 -25.80 7.44 -64.65
CA GLU A 282 -24.40 6.92 -64.79
C GLU A 282 -23.21 7.93 -64.77
N THR A 283 -21.91 7.57 -64.73
CA THR A 283 -21.07 6.32 -64.69
C THR A 283 -19.84 6.60 -63.75
N MET A 284 -19.20 5.69 -62.98
CA MET A 284 -18.26 4.56 -63.33
C MET A 284 -16.98 5.03 -64.10
N VAL A 285 -15.71 4.61 -63.87
CA VAL A 285 -15.01 3.56 -63.05
C VAL A 285 -13.53 4.00 -62.76
N SER A 286 -12.80 3.33 -61.84
CA SER A 286 -11.33 2.98 -61.90
C SER A 286 -10.24 4.09 -61.81
N ASP A 287 -8.97 3.87 -61.45
CA ASP A 287 -8.26 2.89 -60.57
C ASP A 287 -6.78 3.35 -60.32
N VAL A 288 -5.97 2.50 -59.66
CA VAL A 288 -4.48 2.39 -59.68
C VAL A 288 -3.68 3.05 -58.52
N ILE A 289 -2.76 2.24 -57.97
CA ILE A 289 -1.74 2.53 -56.94
C ILE A 289 -0.39 2.01 -57.48
N PRO A 290 0.71 2.82 -57.50
CA PRO A 290 1.73 2.82 -56.42
C PRO A 290 2.33 4.24 -56.17
N ALA A 291 3.38 4.51 -55.38
CA ALA A 291 4.38 3.70 -54.68
C ALA A 291 4.88 4.38 -53.37
N LYS A 292 5.94 3.83 -52.73
CA LYS A 292 6.72 4.48 -51.64
C LYS A 292 8.15 4.83 -52.08
N PRO A 293 8.73 5.92 -51.53
CA PRO A 293 10.17 6.01 -51.22
C PRO A 293 10.48 5.85 -49.72
N GLN A 294 11.77 5.77 -49.36
CA GLN A 294 12.30 5.63 -47.99
C GLN A 294 13.01 6.91 -47.47
N PRO A 295 13.34 7.03 -46.16
CA PRO A 295 13.73 8.29 -45.51
C PRO A 295 15.25 8.63 -45.60
N ALA A 296 15.58 9.87 -45.21
CA ALA A 296 16.93 10.42 -45.18
C ALA A 296 17.60 10.39 -43.76
N PRO A 297 18.93 10.53 -43.64
CA PRO A 297 19.66 10.36 -42.38
C PRO A 297 19.69 11.61 -41.47
N PRO A 298 20.01 11.47 -40.16
CA PRO A 298 20.09 12.58 -39.21
C PRO A 298 21.39 13.39 -39.29
N ALA A 299 21.32 14.68 -38.93
CA ALA A 299 22.46 15.58 -38.85
C ALA A 299 23.16 15.55 -37.47
N ALA A 300 24.44 15.93 -37.42
CA ALA A 300 25.30 15.82 -36.24
C ALA A 300 25.19 17.01 -35.26
N ARG A 301 25.54 16.75 -33.99
CA ARG A 301 25.71 17.78 -32.93
C ARG A 301 27.11 18.40 -32.97
N PRO A 302 27.27 19.73 -32.79
CA PRO A 302 28.52 20.32 -32.35
C PRO A 302 28.86 19.93 -30.90
N ALA A 303 30.15 19.93 -30.55
CA ALA A 303 30.64 19.65 -29.20
C ALA A 303 30.73 20.93 -28.33
N ALA A 304 30.85 20.75 -27.02
CA ALA A 304 30.71 21.83 -26.02
C ALA A 304 31.99 22.67 -25.80
N SER A 305 31.80 23.95 -25.49
CA SER A 305 32.76 24.73 -24.70
C SER A 305 32.57 24.42 -23.21
N MET A 306 33.67 24.28 -22.45
CA MET A 306 33.59 24.11 -21.00
C MET A 306 32.95 25.35 -20.33
N PRO A 307 32.00 25.19 -19.40
CA PRO A 307 31.55 26.29 -18.55
C PRO A 307 32.69 26.82 -17.66
N PRO A 308 32.61 28.09 -17.19
CA PRO A 308 33.43 28.53 -16.06
C PRO A 308 33.09 27.72 -14.80
N ALA A 309 33.93 27.82 -13.76
CA ALA A 309 33.68 27.17 -12.48
C ALA A 309 32.29 27.57 -11.93
N ALA A 310 31.48 26.57 -11.64
CA ALA A 310 30.11 26.71 -11.15
C ALA A 310 30.03 27.54 -9.87
N SER A 311 29.01 28.37 -9.74
CA SER A 311 28.65 29.00 -8.47
C SER A 311 28.26 27.92 -7.45
N PRO A 312 28.45 28.13 -6.13
CA PRO A 312 27.84 27.27 -5.11
C PRO A 312 26.32 27.10 -5.29
N ALA A 313 25.65 28.07 -5.91
CA ALA A 313 24.24 27.98 -6.31
C ALA A 313 23.97 26.97 -7.43
N ASP A 314 24.86 26.87 -8.43
CA ASP A 314 24.71 25.96 -9.57
C ASP A 314 24.98 24.49 -9.19
N ALA A 315 25.58 24.26 -8.01
CA ALA A 315 25.96 22.95 -7.50
C ALA A 315 24.88 22.24 -6.67
N VAL A 316 23.74 22.91 -6.38
CA VAL A 316 22.71 22.42 -5.45
C VAL A 316 21.31 22.60 -6.02
N ASP A 317 20.60 21.50 -6.26
CA ASP A 317 19.20 21.51 -6.71
C ASP A 317 18.28 22.01 -5.58
N PRO A 318 17.53 23.12 -5.73
CA PRO A 318 16.64 23.64 -4.69
C PRO A 318 15.54 22.65 -4.29
N SER A 319 15.16 21.70 -5.16
CA SER A 319 14.10 20.74 -4.89
C SER A 319 14.46 19.70 -3.81
N ILE A 320 15.71 19.61 -3.37
CA ILE A 320 16.06 18.73 -2.23
C ILE A 320 15.67 19.35 -0.88
N PHE A 321 15.44 20.65 -0.81
CA PHE A 321 15.03 21.35 0.41
C PHE A 321 13.50 21.28 0.53
N ARG A 322 13.01 20.31 1.33
CA ARG A 322 11.58 20.01 1.49
C ARG A 322 11.01 20.77 2.70
N ALA A 323 9.79 20.43 3.12
CA ALA A 323 9.11 21.12 4.20
C ALA A 323 9.66 20.80 5.61
N TYR A 324 10.29 19.64 5.82
CA TYR A 324 10.70 19.16 7.15
C TYR A 324 12.15 18.66 7.23
N ASP A 325 12.75 18.38 6.07
CA ASP A 325 14.05 17.75 5.91
C ASP A 325 14.73 18.23 4.61
N VAL A 326 15.97 17.81 4.42
CA VAL A 326 16.63 17.82 3.10
C VAL A 326 16.61 16.38 2.57
N ARG A 327 16.13 16.15 1.35
CA ARG A 327 15.94 14.80 0.78
C ARG A 327 16.26 14.77 -0.71
N GLY A 328 17.13 13.86 -1.15
CA GLY A 328 17.54 13.76 -2.54
C GLY A 328 18.02 12.37 -2.95
N VAL A 329 18.29 12.21 -4.25
CA VAL A 329 18.77 10.94 -4.81
C VAL A 329 20.27 10.99 -4.98
N VAL A 330 20.95 10.00 -4.41
CA VAL A 330 22.42 9.94 -4.33
C VAL A 330 23.03 9.84 -5.73
N GLY A 331 24.07 10.64 -5.98
CA GLY A 331 24.72 10.75 -7.28
C GLY A 331 23.93 11.48 -8.36
N LYS A 332 22.71 11.98 -8.04
CA LYS A 332 21.88 12.79 -8.95
C LYS A 332 21.67 14.20 -8.39
N THR A 333 20.90 14.32 -7.31
CA THR A 333 20.59 15.60 -6.64
C THR A 333 21.24 15.73 -5.27
N LEU A 334 21.77 14.63 -4.72
CA LEU A 334 22.50 14.58 -3.47
C LEU A 334 23.90 13.98 -3.66
N THR A 335 24.93 14.68 -3.19
CA THR A 335 26.35 14.29 -3.33
C THR A 335 27.14 14.72 -2.09
N ALA A 336 28.37 14.23 -1.94
CA ALA A 336 29.29 14.69 -0.88
C ALA A 336 29.49 16.22 -0.89
N GLN A 337 29.56 16.86 -2.07
CA GLN A 337 29.70 18.32 -2.15
C GLN A 337 28.44 19.05 -1.64
N VAL A 338 27.25 18.54 -1.96
CA VAL A 338 25.98 19.07 -1.42
C VAL A 338 25.93 18.91 0.10
N ALA A 339 26.36 17.75 0.63
CA ALA A 339 26.44 17.51 2.07
C ALA A 339 27.42 18.47 2.78
N ARG A 340 28.59 18.73 2.19
CA ARG A 340 29.58 19.68 2.73
C ARG A 340 29.04 21.12 2.77
N LEU A 341 28.41 21.58 1.68
CA LEU A 341 27.78 22.91 1.62
C LEU A 341 26.61 23.03 2.62
N LEU A 342 25.82 21.98 2.81
CA LEU A 342 24.79 21.92 3.85
C LEU A 342 25.40 21.98 5.25
N GLY A 343 26.52 21.29 5.50
CA GLY A 343 27.26 21.34 6.76
C GLY A 343 27.75 22.76 7.09
N GLN A 344 28.37 23.44 6.12
CA GLN A 344 28.78 24.84 6.25
C GLN A 344 27.58 25.76 6.55
N SER A 345 26.44 25.53 5.89
CA SER A 345 25.21 26.33 6.08
C SER A 345 24.57 26.14 7.45
N ILE A 346 24.49 24.90 7.95
CA ILE A 346 24.04 24.59 9.32
C ILE A 346 25.01 25.17 10.35
N GLY A 347 26.32 25.04 10.11
CA GLY A 347 27.35 25.60 10.98
C GLY A 347 27.27 27.13 11.05
N THR A 348 27.05 27.80 9.93
CA THR A 348 26.78 29.25 9.86
C THR A 348 25.59 29.65 10.75
N LEU A 349 24.46 28.93 10.63
CA LEU A 349 23.27 29.15 11.47
C LEU A 349 23.54 28.89 12.97
N MET A 350 24.40 27.93 13.29
CA MET A 350 24.84 27.69 14.67
C MET A 350 25.70 28.83 15.21
N ARG A 351 26.69 29.31 14.44
CA ARG A 351 27.56 30.44 14.80
C ARG A 351 26.73 31.70 15.10
N GLU A 352 25.73 32.01 14.26
CA GLU A 352 24.78 33.11 14.49
C GLU A 352 23.96 32.95 15.78
N LYS A 353 23.59 31.72 16.14
CA LYS A 353 22.88 31.38 17.38
C LYS A 353 23.81 31.24 18.61
N GLY A 354 25.13 31.42 18.45
CA GLY A 354 26.12 31.25 19.53
C GLY A 354 26.37 29.79 19.94
N LEU A 355 26.01 28.83 19.09
CA LEU A 355 26.17 27.39 19.31
C LEU A 355 27.49 26.89 18.67
N ASN A 356 28.14 25.92 19.31
CA ASN A 356 29.49 25.47 18.93
C ASN A 356 29.69 23.95 18.82
N GLU A 357 28.81 23.10 19.35
CA GLU A 357 28.93 21.63 19.25
C GLU A 357 27.63 21.01 18.69
N ILE A 358 27.74 19.99 17.84
CA ILE A 358 26.61 19.29 17.19
C ILE A 358 26.83 17.77 17.14
N VAL A 359 25.75 17.00 17.27
CA VAL A 359 25.77 15.55 17.01
C VAL A 359 25.56 15.26 15.51
N VAL A 360 26.31 14.33 14.95
CA VAL A 360 26.03 13.73 13.64
C VAL A 360 25.91 12.22 13.82
N GLY A 361 24.86 11.63 13.27
CA GLY A 361 24.68 10.17 13.17
C GLY A 361 24.00 9.81 11.86
N ARG A 362 23.98 8.53 11.50
CA ARG A 362 23.47 8.08 10.20
C ARG A 362 22.72 6.75 10.25
N ASP A 363 21.84 6.54 9.28
CA ASP A 363 21.19 5.25 9.06
C ASP A 363 22.13 4.19 8.44
N GLY A 364 21.57 3.02 8.13
CA GLY A 364 22.27 1.86 7.57
C GLY A 364 22.58 1.94 6.08
N ARG A 365 22.26 3.04 5.38
CA ARG A 365 22.41 3.13 3.92
C ARG A 365 23.88 3.15 3.48
N LEU A 366 24.13 2.55 2.32
CA LEU A 366 25.47 2.45 1.72
C LEU A 366 26.13 3.81 1.48
N SER A 367 25.34 4.86 1.24
CA SER A 367 25.78 6.26 1.06
C SER A 367 26.01 7.02 2.37
N GLY A 368 25.55 6.49 3.51
CA GLY A 368 25.62 7.16 4.81
C GLY A 368 27.03 7.57 5.23
N PRO A 369 28.07 6.71 5.14
CA PRO A 369 29.43 7.06 5.55
C PRO A 369 30.02 8.26 4.79
N GLU A 370 29.82 8.33 3.47
CA GLU A 370 30.31 9.42 2.63
C GLU A 370 29.59 10.75 2.95
N LEU A 371 28.26 10.70 3.01
CA LEU A 371 27.44 11.89 3.24
C LEU A 371 27.60 12.45 4.68
N ALA A 372 27.72 11.58 5.68
CA ALA A 372 27.97 11.99 7.07
C ALA A 372 29.39 12.56 7.27
N GLY A 373 30.40 11.95 6.64
CA GLY A 373 31.77 12.49 6.66
C GLY A 373 31.85 13.87 6.00
N ALA A 374 31.25 14.03 4.81
CA ALA A 374 31.26 15.30 4.10
C ALA A 374 30.45 16.41 4.80
N LEU A 375 29.32 16.07 5.42
CA LEU A 375 28.56 16.98 6.29
C LEU A 375 29.40 17.43 7.49
N SER A 376 30.07 16.50 8.17
CA SER A 376 30.90 16.76 9.34
C SER A 376 32.09 17.67 9.03
N ASP A 377 32.73 17.46 7.88
CA ASP A 377 33.76 18.37 7.37
C ASP A 377 33.22 19.79 7.17
N GLY A 378 32.05 19.95 6.55
CA GLY A 378 31.44 21.27 6.33
C GLY A 378 31.07 22.00 7.62
N LEU A 379 30.55 21.27 8.63
CA LEU A 379 30.29 21.80 9.96
C LEU A 379 31.58 22.31 10.63
N ARG A 380 32.67 21.55 10.49
CA ARG A 380 33.98 21.88 11.08
C ARG A 380 34.67 23.05 10.37
N GLU A 381 34.48 23.19 9.06
CA GLU A 381 34.90 24.37 8.29
C GLU A 381 34.19 25.67 8.72
N ALA A 382 32.94 25.57 9.17
CA ALA A 382 32.22 26.67 9.82
C ALA A 382 32.58 26.87 11.31
N GLY A 383 33.54 26.09 11.84
CA GLY A 383 34.02 26.20 13.22
C GLY A 383 33.06 25.64 14.27
N ILE A 384 32.35 24.55 13.94
CA ILE A 384 31.53 23.76 14.87
C ILE A 384 32.21 22.43 15.18
N ASP A 385 32.28 22.07 16.46
CA ASP A 385 32.76 20.80 16.97
C ASP A 385 31.72 19.68 16.71
N VAL A 386 32.15 18.55 16.15
CA VAL A 386 31.26 17.44 15.77
C VAL A 386 31.43 16.23 16.70
N ILE A 387 30.29 15.74 17.20
CA ILE A 387 30.14 14.45 17.88
C ILE A 387 29.60 13.44 16.86
N ASP A 388 30.45 12.60 16.28
CA ASP A 388 29.99 11.49 15.44
C ASP A 388 29.55 10.33 16.34
N VAL A 389 28.27 9.96 16.27
CA VAL A 389 27.69 8.80 16.98
C VAL A 389 27.51 7.58 16.08
N GLY A 390 28.01 7.64 14.84
CA GLY A 390 28.10 6.50 13.94
C GLY A 390 26.76 6.07 13.33
N ALA A 391 26.60 4.76 13.14
CA ALA A 391 25.41 4.16 12.56
C ALA A 391 24.37 3.88 13.64
N VAL A 392 23.34 4.74 13.75
CA VAL A 392 22.31 4.66 14.79
C VAL A 392 20.94 5.10 14.27
N PRO A 393 19.82 4.65 14.88
CA PRO A 393 18.49 5.19 14.61
C PRO A 393 18.41 6.71 14.82
N THR A 394 17.54 7.38 14.06
CA THR A 394 17.25 8.81 14.21
C THR A 394 16.89 9.25 15.64
N PRO A 395 16.06 8.52 16.43
CA PRO A 395 15.83 8.87 17.83
C PRO A 395 17.10 8.81 18.71
N VAL A 396 18.08 7.97 18.38
CA VAL A 396 19.36 7.90 19.12
C VAL A 396 20.20 9.15 18.86
N VAL A 397 20.12 9.76 17.66
CA VAL A 397 20.74 11.07 17.37
C VAL A 397 20.07 12.17 18.19
N TYR A 398 18.74 12.16 18.32
CA TYR A 398 18.00 13.12 19.14
C TYR A 398 18.28 12.93 20.65
N PHE A 399 18.34 11.69 21.11
CA PHE A 399 18.78 11.35 22.46
C PHE A 399 20.19 11.85 22.74
N ALA A 400 21.15 11.61 21.84
CA ALA A 400 22.53 12.08 21.98
C ALA A 400 22.61 13.62 22.08
N ALA A 401 21.86 14.36 21.26
CA ALA A 401 21.81 15.82 21.30
C ALA A 401 21.25 16.38 22.63
N TYR A 402 20.38 15.61 23.31
CA TYR A 402 19.94 15.89 24.68
C TYR A 402 21.00 15.44 25.72
N ARG A 403 21.51 14.21 25.61
CA ARG A 403 22.45 13.54 26.53
C ARG A 403 23.80 14.23 26.66
N PHE A 404 24.25 14.92 25.61
CA PHE A 404 25.43 15.79 25.59
C PHE A 404 25.10 17.28 25.75
N ASN A 405 23.81 17.65 25.87
CA ASN A 405 23.33 19.02 26.03
C ASN A 405 23.78 19.99 24.91
N THR A 406 24.00 19.49 23.70
CA THR A 406 24.26 20.36 22.51
C THR A 406 22.98 21.05 22.02
N GLY A 407 21.82 20.44 22.30
CA GLY A 407 20.54 20.81 21.70
C GLY A 407 20.51 20.70 20.17
N SER A 408 21.56 20.15 19.55
CA SER A 408 21.81 20.28 18.12
C SER A 408 22.29 18.95 17.56
N GLY A 409 21.68 18.49 16.48
CA GLY A 409 21.98 17.20 15.86
C GLY A 409 21.48 17.07 14.43
N VAL A 410 22.18 16.29 13.61
CA VAL A 410 21.75 15.89 12.27
C VAL A 410 21.77 14.38 12.15
N ALA A 411 20.62 13.79 11.82
CA ALA A 411 20.56 12.42 11.34
C ALA A 411 20.68 12.41 9.81
N VAL A 412 21.66 11.67 9.28
CA VAL A 412 21.88 11.44 7.84
C VAL A 412 21.13 10.17 7.46
N THR A 413 20.00 10.35 6.79
CA THR A 413 18.96 9.32 6.69
C THR A 413 18.13 9.43 5.42
N GLY A 414 17.79 8.30 4.82
CA GLY A 414 16.72 8.19 3.81
C GLY A 414 15.37 7.72 4.38
N SER A 415 15.28 7.43 5.69
CA SER A 415 14.07 6.90 6.35
C SER A 415 13.52 5.68 5.58
N HIS A 416 12.24 5.69 5.23
CA HIS A 416 11.50 4.67 4.49
C HIS A 416 11.66 4.72 2.95
N ASN A 417 12.42 5.67 2.38
CA ASN A 417 12.58 5.78 0.92
C ASN A 417 13.45 4.65 0.32
N PRO A 418 13.37 4.39 -1.01
CA PRO A 418 14.20 3.36 -1.68
C PRO A 418 15.72 3.55 -1.46
N PRO A 419 16.56 2.52 -1.67
CA PRO A 419 17.99 2.56 -1.37
C PRO A 419 18.80 3.72 -1.98
N ASP A 420 18.41 4.25 -3.16
CA ASP A 420 19.12 5.34 -3.84
C ASP A 420 18.81 6.74 -3.27
N TYR A 421 17.90 6.85 -2.31
CA TYR A 421 17.60 8.08 -1.58
C TYR A 421 18.44 8.21 -0.30
N ASN A 422 18.81 9.44 0.05
CA ASN A 422 19.30 9.81 1.38
C ASN A 422 18.89 11.27 1.70
N GLY A 423 19.27 11.80 2.86
CA GLY A 423 18.79 13.09 3.34
C GLY A 423 19.28 13.45 4.75
N PHE A 424 18.73 14.53 5.30
CA PHE A 424 19.15 15.11 6.56
C PHE A 424 17.93 15.59 7.38
N LYS A 425 17.71 14.98 8.55
CA LYS A 425 16.76 15.47 9.58
C LYS A 425 17.56 16.35 10.56
N ILE A 426 17.26 17.64 10.65
CA ILE A 426 18.14 18.66 11.27
C ILE A 426 17.50 19.29 12.52
N VAL A 427 18.26 19.37 13.62
CA VAL A 427 17.92 20.06 14.87
C VAL A 427 19.04 21.03 15.24
N VAL A 428 18.71 22.28 15.58
CA VAL A 428 19.67 23.31 16.01
C VAL A 428 19.13 24.05 17.23
N GLY A 429 19.84 24.05 18.36
CA GLY A 429 19.45 24.81 19.56
C GLY A 429 18.09 24.42 20.16
N GLY A 430 17.74 23.14 20.12
CA GLY A 430 16.45 22.60 20.57
C GLY A 430 15.31 22.74 19.56
N GLU A 431 15.61 23.17 18.34
CA GLU A 431 14.64 23.43 17.26
C GLU A 431 14.87 22.50 16.07
N THR A 432 13.96 21.55 15.84
CA THR A 432 13.88 20.83 14.56
C THR A 432 13.51 21.83 13.47
N LEU A 433 14.32 21.91 12.42
CA LEU A 433 14.11 22.88 11.35
C LEU A 433 12.97 22.44 10.42
N SER A 434 12.19 23.41 9.94
CA SER A 434 11.10 23.19 8.97
C SER A 434 10.78 24.46 8.18
N GLU A 435 10.07 24.27 7.07
CA GLU A 435 9.50 25.31 6.21
C GLU A 435 10.54 26.39 5.86
N GLY A 436 10.35 27.64 6.32
CA GLY A 436 11.27 28.74 6.04
C GLY A 436 12.72 28.46 6.46
N ALA A 437 12.93 27.81 7.61
CA ALA A 437 14.28 27.56 8.14
C ALA A 437 15.10 26.60 7.27
N ILE A 438 14.46 25.60 6.64
CA ILE A 438 15.11 24.71 5.67
C ILE A 438 15.44 25.48 4.39
N GLN A 439 14.52 26.33 3.92
CA GLN A 439 14.77 27.19 2.74
C GLN A 439 15.87 28.23 2.98
N ASP A 440 16.04 28.70 4.22
CA ASP A 440 17.10 29.65 4.58
C ASP A 440 18.50 28.99 4.52
N LEU A 441 18.61 27.68 4.80
CA LEU A 441 19.86 26.94 4.57
C LEU A 441 20.25 26.92 3.08
N TYR A 442 19.29 26.72 2.18
CA TYR A 442 19.52 26.82 0.73
C TYR A 442 19.92 28.23 0.31
N LYS A 443 19.23 29.27 0.80
CA LYS A 443 19.56 30.68 0.48
C LYS A 443 20.98 31.05 0.87
N ARG A 444 21.50 30.55 1.99
CA ARG A 444 22.90 30.75 2.41
C ARG A 444 23.89 30.14 1.43
N ILE A 445 23.66 28.89 1.01
CA ILE A 445 24.50 28.22 0.01
C ILE A 445 24.44 28.97 -1.32
N ALA A 446 23.24 29.29 -1.80
CA ALA A 446 23.03 29.96 -3.08
C ALA A 446 23.56 31.42 -3.13
N SER A 447 23.73 32.08 -1.98
CA SER A 447 24.34 33.41 -1.88
C SER A 447 25.83 33.39 -1.52
N GLY A 448 26.40 32.22 -1.21
CA GLY A 448 27.76 32.10 -0.67
C GLY A 448 27.93 32.67 0.74
N ALA A 449 26.83 32.91 1.46
CA ALA A 449 26.82 33.42 2.84
C ALA A 449 27.07 32.27 3.83
N LEU A 450 28.29 31.73 3.77
CA LEU A 450 28.77 30.56 4.52
C LEU A 450 30.02 30.92 5.33
N GLU A 451 30.02 30.58 6.62
CA GLU A 451 31.23 30.59 7.46
C GLU A 451 32.21 29.50 6.98
N ALA A 452 33.49 29.85 6.87
CA ALA A 452 34.53 28.97 6.34
C ALA A 452 35.91 29.31 6.94
N GLY A 453 36.81 28.31 6.95
CA GLY A 453 38.17 28.46 7.50
C GLY A 453 38.27 28.28 9.02
N GLY A 454 37.17 27.93 9.69
CA GLY A 454 37.18 27.40 11.06
C GLY A 454 37.85 26.02 11.14
N GLN A 455 38.15 25.59 12.36
CA GLN A 455 38.78 24.30 12.64
C GLN A 455 38.04 23.59 13.78
N GLY A 456 36.78 23.22 13.54
CA GLY A 456 35.98 22.43 14.48
C GLY A 456 36.61 21.06 14.76
N GLY A 457 36.51 20.63 16.02
CA GLY A 457 36.90 19.30 16.48
C GLY A 457 36.03 18.19 15.90
N LEU A 458 36.51 16.96 16.03
CA LEU A 458 35.74 15.75 15.74
C LEU A 458 36.01 14.73 16.85
N ARG A 459 34.96 14.25 17.51
CA ARG A 459 35.02 13.14 18.46
C ARG A 459 34.01 12.07 18.07
N HIS A 460 34.40 10.81 18.13
CA HIS A 460 33.51 9.67 17.91
C HIS A 460 33.07 9.12 19.27
N VAL A 461 31.77 8.86 19.47
CA VAL A 461 31.23 8.35 20.73
C VAL A 461 30.13 7.33 20.45
N ASP A 462 30.29 6.10 20.93
CA ASP A 462 29.17 5.18 21.05
C ASP A 462 28.25 5.65 22.18
N VAL A 463 26.96 5.78 21.87
CA VAL A 463 25.89 6.27 22.74
C VAL A 463 24.69 5.31 22.76
N VAL A 464 24.79 4.17 22.06
CA VAL A 464 23.76 3.13 22.06
C VAL A 464 23.60 2.50 23.46
N PRO A 465 24.67 2.23 24.24
CA PRO A 465 24.53 1.75 25.62
C PRO A 465 23.77 2.73 26.52
N ASP A 466 24.09 4.02 26.49
CA ASP A 466 23.36 5.07 27.23
C ASP A 466 21.87 5.11 26.87
N TYR A 467 21.53 4.90 25.60
CA TYR A 467 20.15 4.89 25.11
C TYR A 467 19.39 3.65 25.61
N ILE A 468 19.99 2.46 25.47
CA ILE A 468 19.38 1.20 25.95
C ILE A 468 19.19 1.25 27.46
N GLU A 469 20.23 1.59 28.23
CA GLU A 469 20.15 1.72 29.69
C GLU A 469 19.06 2.71 30.12
N ARG A 470 18.97 3.86 29.44
CA ARG A 470 17.97 4.89 29.76
C ARG A 470 16.53 4.42 29.48
N ILE A 471 16.28 3.58 28.49
CA ILE A 471 14.94 3.00 28.30
C ILE A 471 14.68 1.91 29.34
N THR A 472 15.58 0.93 29.46
CA THR A 472 15.37 -0.27 30.30
C THR A 472 15.36 0.03 31.80
N SER A 473 15.94 1.14 32.25
CA SER A 473 15.87 1.59 33.65
C SER A 473 14.56 2.30 34.04
N ASP A 474 13.73 2.70 33.07
CA ASP A 474 12.44 3.39 33.30
C ASP A 474 11.22 2.60 32.80
N VAL A 475 11.40 1.74 31.78
CA VAL A 475 10.35 0.92 31.15
C VAL A 475 10.60 -0.55 31.46
N GLN A 476 9.57 -1.28 31.92
CA GLN A 476 9.65 -2.71 32.25
C GLN A 476 8.33 -3.42 31.89
N ALA A 477 8.42 -4.63 31.35
CA ALA A 477 7.26 -5.48 31.05
C ALA A 477 7.01 -6.46 32.21
N GLU A 478 5.99 -6.21 33.03
CA GLU A 478 5.65 -7.05 34.21
C GLU A 478 5.33 -8.52 33.86
N ARG A 479 4.87 -8.76 32.62
CA ARG A 479 4.75 -10.10 32.02
C ARG A 479 5.69 -10.21 30.82
N ARG A 480 6.31 -11.38 30.66
CA ARG A 480 7.10 -11.74 29.48
C ARG A 480 6.18 -11.98 28.28
N LEU A 481 6.01 -10.95 27.45
CA LEU A 481 5.35 -11.05 26.14
C LEU A 481 6.31 -11.64 25.10
N LYS A 482 5.78 -12.43 24.16
CA LYS A 482 6.50 -12.88 22.96
C LYS A 482 6.17 -11.97 21.78
N VAL A 483 7.19 -11.37 21.16
CA VAL A 483 7.04 -10.33 20.16
C VAL A 483 7.89 -10.63 18.94
N VAL A 484 7.29 -10.60 17.74
CA VAL A 484 8.05 -10.56 16.50
C VAL A 484 8.48 -9.12 16.23
N VAL A 485 9.77 -8.90 15.97
CA VAL A 485 10.34 -7.58 15.73
C VAL A 485 10.82 -7.50 14.28
N ASP A 486 10.10 -6.76 13.45
CA ASP A 486 10.50 -6.43 12.08
C ASP A 486 11.27 -5.12 12.03
N CYS A 487 12.37 -5.10 11.28
CA CYS A 487 13.18 -3.90 11.02
C CYS A 487 13.38 -3.61 9.53
N GLY A 488 12.89 -4.45 8.60
CA GLY A 488 13.06 -4.30 7.16
C GLY A 488 14.51 -4.02 6.70
N ASN A 489 15.49 -4.59 7.38
CA ASN A 489 16.94 -4.34 7.24
C ASN A 489 17.41 -2.89 7.49
N GLY A 490 16.56 -2.03 8.06
CA GLY A 490 16.90 -0.69 8.53
C GLY A 490 17.79 -0.69 9.77
N ILE A 491 18.31 0.49 10.13
CA ILE A 491 19.20 0.64 11.30
C ILE A 491 18.57 0.29 12.67
N PRO A 492 17.23 0.26 12.88
CA PRO A 492 16.66 -0.21 14.15
C PRO A 492 17.04 -1.64 14.52
N GLY A 493 17.38 -2.50 13.56
CA GLY A 493 17.80 -3.88 13.83
C GLY A 493 19.03 -4.00 14.74
N ALA A 494 19.91 -2.98 14.76
CA ALA A 494 21.06 -2.92 15.64
C ALA A 494 20.75 -2.53 17.10
N VAL A 495 19.52 -2.07 17.41
CA VAL A 495 19.18 -1.47 18.72
C VAL A 495 17.85 -2.00 19.28
N ALA A 496 16.80 -2.02 18.47
CA ALA A 496 15.44 -2.32 18.92
C ALA A 496 15.27 -3.72 19.55
N PRO A 497 15.83 -4.82 19.02
CA PRO A 497 15.77 -6.12 19.69
C PRO A 497 16.37 -6.07 21.10
N GLN A 498 17.52 -5.41 21.29
CA GLN A 498 18.20 -5.30 22.59
C GLN A 498 17.40 -4.47 23.60
N VAL A 499 16.73 -3.40 23.16
CA VAL A 499 15.83 -2.61 24.02
C VAL A 499 14.64 -3.46 24.47
N LEU A 500 14.00 -4.19 23.55
CA LEU A 500 12.77 -4.93 23.85
C LEU A 500 13.04 -6.24 24.64
N GLU A 501 14.18 -6.88 24.44
CA GLU A 501 14.69 -7.93 25.34
C GLU A 501 15.02 -7.36 26.73
N GLY A 502 15.66 -6.18 26.78
CA GLY A 502 16.08 -5.53 28.03
C GLY A 502 14.94 -5.06 28.94
N ILE A 503 13.73 -4.84 28.41
CA ILE A 503 12.51 -4.61 29.22
C ILE A 503 11.80 -5.91 29.63
N GLY A 504 12.27 -7.08 29.19
CA GLY A 504 11.79 -8.39 29.65
C GLY A 504 11.00 -9.25 28.64
N CYS A 505 10.95 -8.89 27.36
CA CYS A 505 10.19 -9.64 26.34
C CYS A 505 11.00 -10.80 25.70
N GLU A 506 10.30 -11.77 25.11
CA GLU A 506 10.89 -12.77 24.20
C GLU A 506 10.82 -12.24 22.77
N ILE A 507 11.97 -11.97 22.16
CA ILE A 507 12.02 -11.43 20.80
C ILE A 507 12.24 -12.53 19.76
N VAL A 508 11.45 -12.48 18.70
CA VAL A 508 11.68 -13.21 17.45
C VAL A 508 12.12 -12.19 16.40
N PRO A 509 13.39 -12.15 15.99
CA PRO A 509 13.87 -11.17 15.03
C PRO A 509 13.39 -11.51 13.60
N LEU A 510 12.90 -10.49 12.90
CA LEU A 510 12.54 -10.53 11.48
C LEU A 510 13.29 -9.39 10.77
N TYR A 511 14.14 -9.76 9.81
CA TYR A 511 14.94 -8.81 9.02
C TYR A 511 15.74 -7.76 9.85
N CYS A 512 16.22 -8.13 11.05
CA CYS A 512 17.00 -7.27 11.94
C CYS A 512 18.48 -7.08 11.53
N GLU A 513 19.00 -7.85 10.58
CA GLU A 513 20.34 -7.63 10.03
C GLU A 513 20.35 -6.32 9.22
N VAL A 514 21.22 -5.37 9.58
CA VAL A 514 21.26 -4.05 8.94
C VAL A 514 21.90 -4.14 7.56
N ASP A 515 21.10 -3.99 6.51
CA ASP A 515 21.53 -4.05 5.11
C ASP A 515 20.86 -2.91 4.32
N GLY A 516 21.65 -1.88 4.01
CA GLY A 516 21.24 -0.71 3.25
C GLY A 516 20.88 -0.95 1.77
N THR A 517 20.86 -2.20 1.30
CA THR A 517 20.21 -2.58 0.04
C THR A 517 18.70 -2.85 0.19
N PHE A 518 18.19 -2.93 1.43
CA PHE A 518 16.83 -3.37 1.79
C PHE A 518 16.40 -4.63 1.04
N PRO A 519 17.11 -5.75 1.27
CA PRO A 519 17.05 -6.91 0.38
C PRO A 519 15.72 -7.67 0.42
N ASN A 520 14.83 -7.43 1.39
CA ASN A 520 13.56 -8.16 1.55
C ASN A 520 12.36 -7.30 1.08
N HIS A 521 11.60 -6.69 1.99
CA HIS A 521 10.68 -5.58 1.67
C HIS A 521 11.32 -4.24 2.03
N HIS A 522 10.69 -3.13 1.65
CA HIS A 522 11.13 -1.81 2.13
C HIS A 522 10.73 -1.62 3.60
N PRO A 523 11.55 -0.93 4.41
CA PRO A 523 11.21 -0.58 5.79
C PRO A 523 10.26 0.64 5.83
N ASP A 524 9.03 0.45 5.36
CA ASP A 524 7.90 1.37 5.53
C ASP A 524 6.69 0.64 6.16
N PRO A 525 6.55 0.65 7.49
CA PRO A 525 5.44 0.01 8.18
C PRO A 525 4.09 0.74 8.01
N SER A 526 4.03 1.83 7.24
CA SER A 526 2.77 2.50 6.90
C SER A 526 2.08 1.92 5.65
N ASP A 527 2.77 1.09 4.88
CA ASP A 527 2.19 0.29 3.80
C ASP A 527 1.88 -1.15 4.29
N PRO A 528 0.60 -1.59 4.29
CA PRO A 528 0.23 -2.94 4.69
C PRO A 528 0.96 -4.07 3.95
N HIS A 529 1.45 -3.85 2.73
CA HIS A 529 2.19 -4.87 1.97
C HIS A 529 3.52 -5.24 2.66
N ASN A 530 4.21 -4.26 3.27
CA ASN A 530 5.44 -4.48 4.02
C ASN A 530 5.22 -5.16 5.38
N LEU A 531 3.96 -5.41 5.78
CA LEU A 531 3.61 -6.10 7.03
C LEU A 531 3.17 -7.56 6.80
N GLU A 532 3.12 -8.05 5.56
CA GLU A 532 2.67 -9.41 5.23
C GLU A 532 3.56 -10.48 5.91
N ASP A 533 4.89 -10.33 5.86
CA ASP A 533 5.80 -11.27 6.52
C ASP A 533 5.69 -11.23 8.04
N LEU A 534 5.52 -10.05 8.65
CA LEU A 534 5.25 -9.91 10.08
C LEU A 534 3.92 -10.61 10.48
N ILE A 535 2.87 -10.41 9.69
CA ILE A 535 1.57 -11.08 9.87
C ILE A 535 1.70 -12.61 9.76
N HIS A 536 2.59 -13.13 8.92
CA HIS A 536 2.87 -14.56 8.85
C HIS A 536 3.71 -15.05 10.04
N ALA A 537 4.79 -14.35 10.38
CA ALA A 537 5.72 -14.73 11.44
C ALA A 537 5.05 -14.74 12.84
N VAL A 538 4.19 -13.77 13.14
CA VAL A 538 3.44 -13.73 14.41
C VAL A 538 2.56 -14.99 14.57
N ARG A 539 1.81 -15.35 13.53
CA ARG A 539 0.95 -16.54 13.51
C ARG A 539 1.77 -17.84 13.63
N GLN A 540 2.86 -17.96 12.87
CA GLN A 540 3.68 -19.18 12.82
C GLN A 540 4.45 -19.43 14.12
N THR A 541 4.89 -18.37 14.80
CA THR A 541 5.73 -18.48 16.01
C THR A 541 4.92 -18.47 17.31
N GLY A 542 3.59 -18.27 17.20
CA GLY A 542 2.65 -18.21 18.31
C GLY A 542 2.81 -16.97 19.20
N ALA A 543 3.40 -15.89 18.67
CA ALA A 543 3.66 -14.64 19.39
C ALA A 543 2.38 -13.93 19.84
N ASP A 544 2.50 -13.06 20.84
CA ASP A 544 1.40 -12.25 21.36
C ASP A 544 1.11 -11.06 20.45
N LEU A 545 2.15 -10.47 19.84
CA LEU A 545 2.04 -9.44 18.82
C LEU A 545 3.31 -9.37 17.94
N GLY A 546 3.23 -8.55 16.90
CA GLY A 546 4.36 -8.11 16.08
C GLY A 546 4.50 -6.59 16.11
N VAL A 547 5.74 -6.10 16.06
CA VAL A 547 6.08 -4.68 15.87
C VAL A 547 7.00 -4.52 14.66
N ALA A 548 6.83 -3.42 13.93
CA ALA A 548 7.65 -3.08 12.77
C ALA A 548 8.21 -1.65 12.89
N PHE A 549 9.46 -1.45 12.51
CA PHE A 549 10.11 -0.13 12.48
C PHE A 549 10.36 0.33 11.04
N ASP A 550 10.38 1.64 10.81
CA ASP A 550 10.82 2.20 9.52
C ASP A 550 12.35 2.29 9.42
N GLY A 551 12.86 2.62 8.23
CA GLY A 551 14.29 2.49 7.91
C GLY A 551 15.26 3.23 8.83
N ASP A 552 14.80 4.27 9.53
CA ASP A 552 15.58 4.99 10.54
C ASP A 552 14.98 5.06 11.96
N GLY A 553 13.89 4.33 12.23
CA GLY A 553 13.42 4.00 13.58
C GLY A 553 12.63 5.06 14.33
N ASP A 554 12.19 6.14 13.67
CA ASP A 554 11.34 7.15 14.29
C ASP A 554 9.83 6.90 14.08
N ARG A 555 9.47 5.71 13.55
CA ARG A 555 8.10 5.20 13.42
C ARG A 555 7.90 3.79 13.96
N LEU A 556 6.68 3.50 14.38
CA LEU A 556 6.21 2.19 14.84
C LEU A 556 4.94 1.76 14.07
N GLY A 557 4.96 0.55 13.50
CA GLY A 557 3.78 -0.22 13.10
C GLY A 557 3.54 -1.42 14.03
N VAL A 558 2.29 -1.88 14.15
CA VAL A 558 1.88 -2.93 15.10
C VAL A 558 0.90 -3.90 14.45
N VAL A 559 1.10 -5.19 14.72
CA VAL A 559 0.30 -6.31 14.21
C VAL A 559 -0.11 -7.20 15.39
N THR A 560 -1.39 -7.54 15.49
CA THR A 560 -1.93 -8.47 16.52
C THR A 560 -1.65 -9.93 16.20
N ARG A 561 -1.89 -10.83 17.17
CA ARG A 561 -1.79 -12.29 16.99
C ARG A 561 -2.63 -12.80 15.80
N GLU A 562 -3.85 -12.30 15.67
CA GLU A 562 -4.78 -12.59 14.57
C GLU A 562 -4.43 -11.86 13.26
N GLY A 563 -3.39 -11.02 13.26
CA GLY A 563 -2.87 -10.28 12.11
C GLY A 563 -3.71 -9.06 11.69
N GLU A 564 -4.53 -8.50 12.58
CA GLU A 564 -5.03 -7.14 12.41
C GLU A 564 -3.90 -6.13 12.63
N ILE A 565 -3.67 -5.27 11.63
CA ILE A 565 -2.79 -4.11 11.72
C ILE A 565 -3.47 -3.06 12.61
N ILE A 566 -2.78 -2.63 13.67
CA ILE A 566 -3.25 -1.56 14.54
C ILE A 566 -2.64 -0.24 14.07
N TYR A 567 -3.46 0.59 13.43
CA TYR A 567 -3.03 1.88 12.92
C TYR A 567 -2.62 2.86 14.03
N PRO A 568 -1.69 3.80 13.74
CA PRO A 568 -1.11 4.68 14.75
C PRO A 568 -2.10 5.52 15.55
N ASP A 569 -3.24 5.89 14.95
CA ASP A 569 -4.29 6.66 15.62
C ASP A 569 -5.06 5.86 16.68
N ARG A 570 -5.10 4.52 16.59
CA ARG A 570 -5.60 3.63 17.65
C ARG A 570 -4.52 3.29 18.70
N LEU A 571 -3.24 3.19 18.31
CA LEU A 571 -2.13 3.11 19.28
C LEU A 571 -2.12 4.35 20.18
N LEU A 572 -2.30 5.54 19.58
CA LEU A 572 -2.36 6.81 20.29
C LEU A 572 -3.51 6.91 21.30
N MET A 573 -4.60 6.13 21.15
CA MET A 573 -5.65 6.03 22.17
C MET A 573 -5.17 5.33 23.44
N LEU A 574 -4.41 4.23 23.31
CA LEU A 574 -3.83 3.55 24.47
C LEU A 574 -2.75 4.40 25.14
N PHE A 575 -1.84 4.99 24.35
CA PHE A 575 -0.81 5.88 24.86
C PHE A 575 -1.41 7.11 25.56
N ALA A 576 -2.49 7.70 25.02
CA ALA A 576 -3.18 8.82 25.67
C ALA A 576 -3.84 8.40 26.99
N ARG A 577 -4.56 7.27 27.03
CA ARG A 577 -5.14 6.74 28.29
C ARG A 577 -4.07 6.49 29.36
N ASP A 578 -2.95 5.89 28.98
CA ASP A 578 -1.81 5.63 29.87
C ASP A 578 -1.20 6.94 30.41
N VAL A 579 -0.78 7.85 29.53
CA VAL A 579 -0.16 9.12 29.94
C VAL A 579 -1.11 9.97 30.79
N LEU A 580 -2.39 10.06 30.42
CA LEU A 580 -3.38 10.87 31.16
C LEU A 580 -3.75 10.28 32.53
N SER A 581 -3.56 8.97 32.74
CA SER A 581 -3.71 8.37 34.08
C SER A 581 -2.73 8.94 35.11
N ARG A 582 -1.57 9.44 34.64
CA ARG A 582 -0.51 10.07 35.46
C ARG A 582 -0.41 11.58 35.25
N GLN A 583 -0.89 12.11 34.13
CA GLN A 583 -0.90 13.53 33.78
C GLN A 583 -2.32 14.06 33.44
N PRO A 584 -3.27 14.11 34.41
CA PRO A 584 -4.62 14.59 34.15
C PRO A 584 -4.65 16.02 33.58
N GLY A 585 -5.51 16.25 32.58
CA GLY A 585 -5.66 17.54 31.89
C GLY A 585 -4.62 17.82 30.80
N ALA A 586 -3.56 17.02 30.68
CA ALA A 586 -2.47 17.28 29.73
C ALA A 586 -2.93 17.32 28.26
N THR A 587 -2.18 18.06 27.44
CA THR A 587 -2.47 18.16 26.00
C THR A 587 -1.94 16.93 25.27
N ILE A 588 -2.80 16.32 24.44
CA ILE A 588 -2.46 15.22 23.53
C ILE A 588 -2.62 15.74 22.09
N ILE A 589 -1.53 15.78 21.33
CA ILE A 589 -1.55 16.27 19.94
C ILE A 589 -1.70 15.12 18.96
N TYR A 590 -2.48 15.33 17.89
CA TYR A 590 -2.60 14.40 16.78
C TYR A 590 -2.77 15.12 15.44
N ASP A 591 -2.40 14.49 14.33
CA ASP A 591 -2.49 15.11 13.01
C ASP A 591 -3.89 15.04 12.38
N VAL A 592 -4.14 15.84 11.34
CA VAL A 592 -5.44 15.90 10.62
C VAL A 592 -5.89 14.56 10.03
N LYS A 593 -4.99 13.58 9.81
CA LYS A 593 -5.34 12.24 9.31
C LYS A 593 -5.88 11.29 10.38
N CYS A 594 -5.76 11.58 11.69
CA CYS A 594 -6.18 10.64 12.74
C CYS A 594 -7.72 10.51 12.85
N THR A 595 -8.21 9.32 13.24
CA THR A 595 -9.65 9.03 13.42
C THR A 595 -10.37 10.00 14.36
N GLY A 596 -11.64 10.28 14.07
CA GLY A 596 -12.48 11.21 14.84
C GLY A 596 -12.70 10.75 16.29
N HIS A 597 -12.69 9.44 16.53
CA HIS A 597 -12.88 8.87 17.87
C HIS A 597 -11.78 9.28 18.87
N LEU A 598 -10.56 9.58 18.40
CA LEU A 598 -9.42 9.91 19.26
C LEU A 598 -9.71 11.15 20.13
N LYS A 599 -10.44 12.13 19.59
CA LYS A 599 -10.89 13.31 20.35
C LYS A 599 -11.74 12.92 21.57
N GLY A 600 -12.66 11.98 21.40
CA GLY A 600 -13.51 11.46 22.48
C GLY A 600 -12.67 10.73 23.52
N GLN A 601 -11.78 9.82 23.08
CA GLN A 601 -10.92 9.04 23.97
C GLN A 601 -9.98 9.88 24.84
N VAL A 602 -9.43 10.98 24.30
CA VAL A 602 -8.61 11.92 25.08
C VAL A 602 -9.46 12.65 26.12
N LEU A 603 -10.69 13.07 25.79
CA LEU A 603 -11.60 13.75 26.73
C LEU A 603 -12.13 12.80 27.82
N GLU A 604 -12.47 11.56 27.46
CA GLU A 604 -12.92 10.50 28.38
C GLU A 604 -11.81 10.14 29.39
N ALA A 605 -10.56 10.12 28.96
CA ALA A 605 -9.39 9.96 29.84
C ALA A 605 -8.97 11.25 30.58
N GLY A 606 -9.76 12.34 30.48
CA GLY A 606 -9.55 13.58 31.23
C GLY A 606 -8.45 14.51 30.67
N GLY A 607 -8.04 14.35 29.41
CA GLY A 607 -7.04 15.17 28.73
C GLY A 607 -7.60 16.22 27.76
N SER A 608 -6.69 17.00 27.18
CA SER A 608 -6.99 18.08 26.23
C SER A 608 -6.59 17.68 24.79
N PRO A 609 -7.54 17.35 23.90
CA PRO A 609 -7.23 16.96 22.52
C PRO A 609 -6.86 18.17 21.64
N LEU A 610 -5.76 18.07 20.90
CA LEU A 610 -5.30 19.12 19.98
C LEU A 610 -4.94 18.57 18.60
N MET A 611 -5.86 18.71 17.65
CA MET A 611 -5.59 18.42 16.24
C MET A 611 -4.59 19.45 15.65
N TRP A 612 -3.59 18.99 14.91
CA TRP A 612 -2.57 19.83 14.29
C TRP A 612 -2.19 19.39 12.86
N ARG A 613 -1.30 20.14 12.23
CA ARG A 613 -0.78 19.89 10.87
C ARG A 613 0.08 18.62 10.84
N THR A 614 -0.04 17.83 9.78
CA THR A 614 0.85 16.69 9.51
C THR A 614 2.29 17.17 9.33
N GLY A 615 3.26 16.38 9.77
CA GLY A 615 4.70 16.61 9.62
C GLY A 615 5.42 16.65 10.96
N HIS A 616 6.29 15.67 11.21
CA HIS A 616 6.98 15.46 12.48
C HIS A 616 7.69 16.69 13.08
N SER A 617 8.34 17.52 12.25
CA SER A 617 8.95 18.78 12.70
C SER A 617 7.92 19.81 13.18
N LEU A 618 6.73 19.86 12.58
CA LEU A 618 5.62 20.72 13.01
C LEU A 618 4.98 20.22 14.32
N ILE A 619 4.89 18.90 14.50
CA ILE A 619 4.44 18.29 15.75
C ILE A 619 5.43 18.58 16.89
N LYS A 620 6.74 18.38 16.68
CA LYS A 620 7.80 18.76 17.64
C LYS A 620 7.81 20.26 17.95
N ALA A 621 7.53 21.12 16.98
CA ALA A 621 7.34 22.55 17.23
C ALA A 621 6.08 22.82 18.07
N LYS A 622 4.97 22.13 17.80
CA LYS A 622 3.70 22.32 18.51
C LYS A 622 3.74 21.80 19.95
N MET A 623 4.38 20.67 20.21
CA MET A 623 4.63 20.17 21.57
C MET A 623 5.41 21.18 22.40
N ARG A 624 6.51 21.73 21.86
CA ARG A 624 7.30 22.78 22.54
C ARG A 624 6.48 24.06 22.79
N GLN A 625 5.57 24.44 21.88
CA GLN A 625 4.68 25.59 22.08
C GLN A 625 3.62 25.36 23.18
N THR A 626 3.11 24.13 23.31
CA THR A 626 1.91 23.82 24.12
C THR A 626 2.21 23.05 25.41
N GLN A 627 3.45 22.61 25.61
CA GLN A 627 3.86 21.72 26.68
C GLN A 627 3.01 20.43 26.72
N ALA A 628 2.72 19.89 25.54
CA ALA A 628 1.99 18.63 25.40
C ALA A 628 2.84 17.44 25.87
N GLU A 629 2.24 16.56 26.67
CA GLU A 629 2.92 15.39 27.26
C GLU A 629 3.03 14.22 26.26
N LEU A 630 2.21 14.22 25.22
CA LEU A 630 2.21 13.21 24.17
C LEU A 630 1.76 13.81 22.83
N ALA A 631 2.36 13.33 21.74
CA ALA A 631 1.79 13.47 20.41
C ALA A 631 1.94 12.17 19.59
N GLY A 632 1.18 12.06 18.50
CA GLY A 632 1.43 11.05 17.48
C GLY A 632 0.82 11.41 16.13
N GLU A 633 1.32 10.78 15.07
CA GLU A 633 0.85 10.97 13.70
C GLU A 633 0.38 9.63 13.09
N MET A 634 -0.58 9.70 12.19
CA MET A 634 -1.06 8.56 11.40
C MET A 634 0.02 7.93 10.48
N SER A 635 1.20 8.53 10.37
CA SER A 635 2.40 7.98 9.75
C SER A 635 3.23 7.05 10.66
N GLY A 636 2.89 6.92 11.94
CA GLY A 636 3.57 6.04 12.90
C GLY A 636 4.60 6.72 13.79
N HIS A 637 4.81 8.03 13.65
CA HIS A 637 5.64 8.80 14.59
C HIS A 637 4.90 8.98 15.92
N PHE A 638 5.58 8.72 17.03
CA PHE A 638 5.08 8.94 18.40
C PHE A 638 6.09 9.75 19.20
N PHE A 639 5.59 10.77 19.88
CA PHE A 639 6.41 11.79 20.54
C PHE A 639 6.02 11.81 22.03
N PHE A 640 6.71 11.03 22.83
CA PHE A 640 6.52 11.06 24.27
C PHE A 640 7.30 12.21 24.87
N LYS A 641 6.63 13.03 25.70
CA LYS A 641 7.27 13.97 26.61
C LYS A 641 7.13 13.50 28.07
N GLU A 642 6.02 12.86 28.41
CA GLU A 642 5.89 12.12 29.66
C GLU A 642 6.96 11.02 29.74
N ARG A 643 7.72 11.00 30.84
CA ARG A 643 8.91 10.14 31.07
C ARG A 643 10.02 10.22 30.01
N TRP A 644 9.93 11.11 29.03
CA TRP A 644 10.85 11.17 27.88
C TRP A 644 11.16 12.61 27.43
N TYR A 645 11.66 12.76 26.20
CA TYR A 645 12.34 13.99 25.78
C TYR A 645 11.49 14.91 24.89
N GLY A 646 10.45 14.40 24.22
CA GLY A 646 9.56 15.15 23.33
C GLY A 646 9.92 15.05 21.84
N PHE A 647 10.70 14.05 21.47
CA PHE A 647 10.98 13.70 20.07
C PHE A 647 10.29 12.39 19.67
N ASP A 648 10.18 12.22 18.35
CA ASP A 648 9.74 11.03 17.62
C ASP A 648 10.70 9.86 17.84
N ASP A 649 10.20 8.79 18.44
CA ASP A 649 10.96 7.58 18.76
C ASP A 649 10.08 6.34 18.64
N GLY A 650 10.25 5.59 17.54
CA GLY A 650 9.49 4.36 17.30
C GLY A 650 9.87 3.26 18.29
N ILE A 651 11.14 3.15 18.65
CA ILE A 651 11.69 2.10 19.53
C ILE A 651 11.19 2.31 20.97
N TYR A 652 11.24 3.54 21.49
CA TYR A 652 10.66 3.89 22.78
C TYR A 652 9.12 3.73 22.79
N ALA A 653 8.43 4.09 21.70
CA ALA A 653 7.00 3.84 21.58
C ALA A 653 6.65 2.34 21.59
N GLY A 654 7.50 1.50 20.97
CA GLY A 654 7.42 0.04 21.06
C GLY A 654 7.59 -0.45 22.50
N ALA A 655 8.62 0.03 23.20
CA ALA A 655 8.85 -0.31 24.61
C ALA A 655 7.68 0.09 25.51
N ARG A 656 7.15 1.31 25.35
CA ARG A 656 5.97 1.81 26.08
C ARG A 656 4.68 1.06 25.74
N LEU A 657 4.53 0.58 24.51
CA LEU A 657 3.42 -0.30 24.16
C LEU A 657 3.49 -1.63 24.91
N LEU A 658 4.68 -2.26 24.93
CA LEU A 658 4.86 -3.55 25.61
C LEU A 658 4.70 -3.43 27.13
N GLU A 659 5.13 -2.33 27.74
CA GLU A 659 4.81 -1.98 29.14
C GLU A 659 3.28 -1.95 29.38
N ILE A 660 2.53 -1.13 28.62
CA ILE A 660 1.07 -0.98 28.76
C ILE A 660 0.34 -2.31 28.54
N LEU A 661 0.78 -3.11 27.56
CA LEU A 661 0.19 -4.42 27.28
C LEU A 661 0.55 -5.47 28.35
N ALA A 662 1.74 -5.37 28.97
CA ALA A 662 2.20 -6.32 29.98
C ALA A 662 1.53 -6.10 31.34
N SER A 663 1.44 -4.84 31.79
CA SER A 663 0.88 -4.43 33.10
C SER A 663 -0.66 -4.42 33.16
N ASP A 664 -1.36 -4.90 32.13
CA ASP A 664 -2.83 -5.06 32.17
C ASP A 664 -3.24 -6.07 33.24
N LEU A 665 -3.87 -5.57 34.31
CA LEU A 665 -4.23 -6.32 35.52
C LEU A 665 -5.28 -7.43 35.30
N ASP A 666 -6.09 -7.30 34.25
CA ASP A 666 -7.08 -8.30 33.84
C ASP A 666 -6.43 -9.46 33.04
N ALA A 667 -5.11 -9.41 32.83
CA ALA A 667 -4.30 -10.37 32.06
C ALA A 667 -4.81 -10.57 30.61
N ARG A 668 -5.40 -9.52 30.01
CA ARG A 668 -5.96 -9.55 28.66
C ARG A 668 -4.90 -9.77 27.58
N THR A 669 -5.32 -10.33 26.45
CA THR A 669 -4.51 -10.36 25.22
C THR A 669 -4.42 -8.96 24.59
N PRO A 670 -3.42 -8.66 23.75
CA PRO A 670 -3.32 -7.37 23.07
C PRO A 670 -4.58 -7.00 22.29
N GLU A 671 -5.22 -7.97 21.64
CA GLU A 671 -6.47 -7.80 20.88
C GLU A 671 -7.62 -7.39 21.77
N GLN A 672 -7.76 -8.02 22.95
CA GLN A 672 -8.79 -7.68 23.92
C GLN A 672 -8.61 -6.26 24.46
N ILE A 673 -7.36 -5.82 24.64
CA ILE A 673 -7.03 -4.44 25.03
C ILE A 673 -7.37 -3.48 23.88
N PHE A 674 -6.95 -3.77 22.64
CA PHE A 674 -7.26 -2.96 21.46
C PHE A 674 -8.75 -2.94 21.08
N ALA A 675 -9.52 -3.95 21.47
CA ALA A 675 -10.98 -3.98 21.33
C ALA A 675 -11.70 -3.04 22.32
N THR A 676 -11.03 -2.58 23.38
CA THR A 676 -11.56 -1.48 24.23
C THR A 676 -11.43 -0.10 23.56
N CYS A 677 -10.66 0.03 22.49
CA CYS A 677 -10.56 1.27 21.71
C CYS A 677 -11.60 1.26 20.57
N PRO A 678 -12.37 2.35 20.39
CA PRO A 678 -13.35 2.45 19.30
C PRO A 678 -12.69 2.28 17.92
N LYS A 679 -13.43 1.63 17.01
CA LYS A 679 -12.96 1.25 15.68
C LYS A 679 -14.05 1.52 14.65
N GLY A 680 -13.82 2.54 13.82
CA GLY A 680 -14.64 2.82 12.63
C GLY A 680 -14.23 1.99 11.41
N VAL A 681 -14.85 2.30 10.28
CA VAL A 681 -14.48 1.83 8.94
C VAL A 681 -13.72 2.97 8.24
N SER A 682 -12.41 2.85 8.12
CA SER A 682 -11.56 3.80 7.37
C SER A 682 -11.17 3.28 5.99
N THR A 683 -10.84 4.18 5.07
CA THR A 683 -9.99 3.85 3.92
C THR A 683 -8.52 3.77 4.33
N PRO A 684 -7.66 3.09 3.55
CA PRO A 684 -6.22 3.37 3.54
C PRO A 684 -5.95 4.83 3.10
N GLU A 685 -4.69 5.24 3.09
CA GLU A 685 -4.29 6.50 2.48
C GLU A 685 -4.47 6.45 0.95
N LEU A 686 -5.34 7.31 0.44
CA LEU A 686 -5.64 7.43 -0.99
C LEU A 686 -4.83 8.57 -1.59
N LYS A 687 -4.21 8.33 -2.76
CA LYS A 687 -3.29 9.27 -3.41
C LYS A 687 -3.80 9.62 -4.81
N ILE A 688 -3.75 10.90 -5.17
CA ILE A 688 -3.99 11.39 -6.53
C ILE A 688 -2.72 12.10 -7.01
N GLU A 689 -2.09 11.58 -8.05
CA GLU A 689 -0.90 12.15 -8.67
C GLU A 689 -1.24 13.42 -9.46
N LEU A 690 -0.42 14.47 -9.31
CA LEU A 690 -0.48 15.74 -10.04
C LEU A 690 0.94 16.15 -10.43
N ALA A 691 1.11 17.25 -11.19
CA ALA A 691 2.45 17.77 -11.41
C ALA A 691 3.01 18.48 -10.15
N GLU A 692 4.33 18.69 -10.15
CA GLU A 692 5.04 19.41 -9.09
C GLU A 692 4.48 20.84 -8.94
N GLY A 693 4.22 21.26 -7.70
CA GLY A 693 3.49 22.50 -7.38
C GLY A 693 1.98 22.55 -7.67
N GLU A 694 1.39 21.64 -8.46
CA GLU A 694 -0.05 21.69 -8.79
C GLU A 694 -0.95 21.30 -7.62
N HIS A 695 -0.54 20.33 -6.81
CA HIS A 695 -1.23 19.86 -5.61
C HIS A 695 -1.47 21.00 -4.60
N TYR A 696 -0.51 21.92 -4.41
CA TYR A 696 -0.72 23.14 -3.61
C TYR A 696 -1.72 24.11 -4.27
N ARG A 697 -1.61 24.33 -5.59
CA ARG A 697 -2.55 25.20 -6.33
C ARG A 697 -3.97 24.64 -6.35
N PHE A 698 -4.11 23.32 -6.29
CA PHE A 698 -5.39 22.64 -6.19
C PHE A 698 -6.01 22.85 -4.81
N ILE A 699 -5.25 22.62 -3.73
CA ILE A 699 -5.83 22.64 -2.38
C ILE A 699 -6.28 24.04 -1.95
N GLU A 700 -5.62 25.12 -2.40
CA GLU A 700 -6.12 26.48 -2.17
C GLU A 700 -7.44 26.76 -2.92
N LYS A 701 -7.53 26.39 -4.22
CA LYS A 701 -8.80 26.46 -4.98
C LYS A 701 -9.91 25.60 -4.36
N PHE A 702 -9.55 24.50 -3.70
CA PHE A 702 -10.49 23.64 -3.00
C PHE A 702 -11.00 24.29 -1.72
N LYS A 703 -10.13 24.90 -0.90
CA LYS A 703 -10.52 25.72 0.27
C LYS A 703 -11.48 26.85 -0.09
N GLU A 704 -11.27 27.51 -1.25
CA GLU A 704 -12.12 28.60 -1.73
C GLU A 704 -13.52 28.15 -2.18
N LYS A 705 -13.67 26.89 -2.61
CA LYS A 705 -14.88 26.40 -3.31
C LYS A 705 -15.69 25.36 -2.54
N ALA A 706 -15.06 24.54 -1.70
CA ALA A 706 -15.67 23.34 -1.16
C ALA A 706 -16.68 23.66 -0.04
N GLY A 707 -17.93 23.21 -0.23
CA GLY A 707 -19.00 23.30 0.77
C GLY A 707 -19.54 21.92 1.13
N PHE A 708 -19.53 21.58 2.42
CA PHE A 708 -19.90 20.25 2.93
C PHE A 708 -21.20 20.23 3.76
N GLY A 709 -22.04 21.27 3.61
CA GLY A 709 -23.28 21.42 4.39
C GLY A 709 -22.99 21.57 5.88
N ASP A 710 -23.62 20.74 6.71
CA ASP A 710 -23.55 20.79 8.17
C ASP A 710 -22.23 20.25 8.77
N ALA A 711 -21.22 19.95 7.94
CA ALA A 711 -19.93 19.45 8.41
C ALA A 711 -19.10 20.56 9.11
N THR A 712 -18.43 20.19 10.20
CA THR A 712 -17.42 21.08 10.82
C THR A 712 -16.14 21.05 9.98
N LEU A 713 -15.71 22.20 9.47
CA LEU A 713 -14.53 22.30 8.62
C LEU A 713 -13.27 22.66 9.40
N THR A 714 -12.18 21.93 9.13
CA THR A 714 -10.83 22.22 9.64
C THR A 714 -9.86 22.38 8.47
N THR A 715 -9.23 23.56 8.35
CA THR A 715 -8.43 23.95 7.17
C THR A 715 -6.95 24.20 7.47
N ILE A 716 -6.47 23.75 8.64
CA ILE A 716 -5.08 23.94 9.11
C ILE A 716 -4.03 23.22 8.23
N ASP A 717 -4.44 22.12 7.60
CA ASP A 717 -3.63 21.30 6.70
C ASP A 717 -4.57 20.60 5.71
N GLY A 718 -4.73 21.20 4.52
CA GLY A 718 -5.75 20.81 3.55
C GLY A 718 -7.16 21.29 3.92
N VAL A 719 -8.15 20.42 3.69
CA VAL A 719 -9.54 20.57 4.12
C VAL A 719 -10.02 19.22 4.68
N ARG A 720 -10.24 19.20 5.99
CA ARG A 720 -10.96 18.14 6.71
C ARG A 720 -12.41 18.59 6.95
N ALA A 721 -13.35 17.68 6.80
CA ALA A 721 -14.76 17.90 7.09
C ALA A 721 -15.28 16.78 8.00
N ASP A 722 -15.75 17.14 9.19
CA ASP A 722 -16.23 16.23 10.24
C ASP A 722 -17.77 16.31 10.38
N TRP A 723 -18.43 15.17 10.27
CA TRP A 723 -19.84 14.94 10.61
C TRP A 723 -19.94 14.12 11.93
N PRO A 724 -21.11 14.00 12.56
CA PRO A 724 -21.28 13.20 13.79
C PRO A 724 -20.96 11.71 13.66
N ASP A 725 -21.02 11.17 12.44
CA ASP A 725 -20.92 9.74 12.07
C ASP A 725 -19.65 9.41 11.24
N GLY A 726 -18.74 10.37 11.06
CA GLY A 726 -17.49 10.20 10.31
C GLY A 726 -16.91 11.50 9.73
N TRP A 727 -15.72 11.42 9.14
CA TRP A 727 -15.01 12.55 8.54
C TRP A 727 -14.30 12.17 7.23
N GLY A 728 -13.95 13.19 6.45
CA GLY A 728 -13.10 13.07 5.26
C GLY A 728 -12.05 14.17 5.21
N LEU A 729 -10.95 13.90 4.50
CA LEU A 729 -9.82 14.82 4.31
C LEU A 729 -9.36 14.80 2.85
N VAL A 730 -9.00 15.98 2.33
CA VAL A 730 -8.05 16.13 1.23
C VAL A 730 -6.97 17.13 1.65
N ARG A 731 -5.70 16.81 1.40
CA ARG A 731 -4.56 17.71 1.65
C ARG A 731 -3.48 17.56 0.58
N ALA A 732 -2.62 18.56 0.47
CA ALA A 732 -1.39 18.44 -0.31
C ALA A 732 -0.36 17.60 0.46
N SER A 733 0.35 16.69 -0.22
CA SER A 733 1.58 16.12 0.32
C SER A 733 2.71 17.17 0.30
N ASN A 734 3.63 17.08 1.26
CA ASN A 734 4.76 18.00 1.41
C ASN A 734 6.10 17.37 0.97
N THR A 735 6.09 16.10 0.55
CA THR A 735 7.26 15.32 0.12
C THR A 735 7.14 14.80 -1.31
N THR A 736 5.91 14.70 -1.85
CA THR A 736 5.58 14.12 -3.16
C THR A 736 4.47 14.94 -3.83
N PRO A 737 4.39 14.99 -5.17
CA PRO A 737 3.43 15.85 -5.87
C PRO A 737 2.04 15.22 -5.97
N VAL A 738 1.43 14.92 -4.81
CA VAL A 738 0.14 14.22 -4.73
C VAL A 738 -0.84 14.96 -3.82
N LEU A 739 -2.14 14.80 -4.08
CA LEU A 739 -3.16 14.98 -3.07
C LEU A 739 -3.26 13.69 -2.25
N VAL A 740 -3.32 13.84 -0.93
CA VAL A 740 -3.54 12.77 0.04
C VAL A 740 -4.97 12.89 0.58
N LEU A 741 -5.71 11.78 0.57
CA LEU A 741 -7.06 11.67 1.10
C LEU A 741 -7.18 10.50 2.07
N ARG A 742 -8.04 10.66 3.09
CA ARG A 742 -8.51 9.56 3.96
C ARG A 742 -9.97 9.83 4.30
N PHE A 743 -10.75 8.77 4.40
CA PHE A 743 -12.13 8.78 4.87
C PHE A 743 -12.29 7.78 6.01
N ASP A 744 -13.13 8.09 6.98
CA ASP A 744 -13.27 7.33 8.23
C ASP A 744 -14.65 7.57 8.82
N ALA A 745 -15.39 6.52 9.16
CA ALA A 745 -16.79 6.62 9.58
C ALA A 745 -17.24 5.45 10.46
N ASP A 746 -18.29 5.65 11.25
CA ASP A 746 -18.84 4.61 12.13
C ASP A 746 -19.31 3.35 11.38
N ASN A 747 -19.64 3.48 10.09
CA ASN A 747 -20.17 2.41 9.26
C ASN A 747 -19.97 2.68 7.75
N ALA A 748 -20.11 1.61 6.95
CA ALA A 748 -19.90 1.66 5.50
C ALA A 748 -20.92 2.51 4.70
N ALA A 749 -22.08 2.87 5.27
CA ALA A 749 -23.04 3.76 4.61
C ALA A 749 -22.64 5.24 4.81
N ALA A 750 -22.24 5.61 6.04
CA ALA A 750 -21.65 6.90 6.34
C ALA A 750 -20.36 7.13 5.53
N LEU A 751 -19.47 6.14 5.44
CA LEU A 751 -18.24 6.21 4.63
C LEU A 751 -18.53 6.55 3.17
N LYS A 752 -19.50 5.85 2.55
CA LYS A 752 -19.92 6.09 1.15
C LYS A 752 -20.55 7.47 0.95
N ARG A 753 -21.33 7.96 1.92
CA ARG A 753 -21.89 9.32 1.91
C ARG A 753 -20.80 10.38 1.91
N ILE A 754 -19.79 10.21 2.77
CA ILE A 754 -18.64 11.12 2.90
C ILE A 754 -17.78 11.10 1.64
N GLN A 755 -17.45 9.91 1.12
CA GLN A 755 -16.76 9.74 -0.16
C GLN A 755 -17.50 10.45 -1.31
N GLN A 756 -18.82 10.27 -1.43
CA GLN A 756 -19.62 10.93 -2.46
C GLN A 756 -19.61 12.47 -2.32
N ALA A 757 -19.71 12.99 -1.09
CA ALA A 757 -19.61 14.44 -0.84
C ALA A 757 -18.24 15.01 -1.26
N PHE A 758 -17.14 14.33 -0.94
CA PHE A 758 -15.80 14.75 -1.39
C PHE A 758 -15.63 14.64 -2.91
N ARG A 759 -16.13 13.57 -3.53
CA ARG A 759 -16.16 13.42 -5.00
C ARG A 759 -16.84 14.61 -5.69
N GLU A 760 -17.99 15.02 -5.18
CA GLU A 760 -18.73 16.18 -5.69
C GLU A 760 -17.91 17.48 -5.57
N GLN A 761 -17.33 17.77 -4.39
CA GLN A 761 -16.52 18.98 -4.20
C GLN A 761 -15.23 18.98 -5.03
N LEU A 762 -14.59 17.82 -5.24
CA LEU A 762 -13.36 17.70 -6.04
C LEU A 762 -13.64 18.01 -7.52
N PHE A 763 -14.74 17.51 -8.08
CA PHE A 763 -15.15 17.82 -9.45
C PHE A 763 -15.60 19.27 -9.67
N LEU A 764 -15.95 20.03 -8.62
CA LEU A 764 -16.15 21.49 -8.72
C LEU A 764 -14.83 22.28 -8.87
N VAL A 765 -13.69 21.68 -8.54
CA VAL A 765 -12.35 22.26 -8.78
C VAL A 765 -11.80 21.79 -10.12
N ASP A 766 -11.83 20.47 -10.39
CA ASP A 766 -11.40 19.87 -11.65
C ASP A 766 -12.23 18.61 -12.00
N PRO A 767 -13.13 18.68 -13.00
CA PRO A 767 -13.89 17.52 -13.50
C PRO A 767 -13.05 16.41 -14.15
N GLY A 768 -11.77 16.65 -14.46
CA GLY A 768 -10.86 15.69 -15.10
C GLY A 768 -10.18 14.72 -14.13
N LEU A 769 -10.34 14.90 -12.81
CA LEU A 769 -9.67 14.10 -11.79
C LEU A 769 -10.02 12.60 -11.86
N LYS A 770 -8.99 11.76 -11.75
CA LYS A 770 -9.14 10.32 -11.53
C LYS A 770 -9.14 10.04 -10.03
N LEU A 771 -10.33 9.90 -9.46
CA LEU A 771 -10.50 9.60 -8.04
C LEU A 771 -10.29 8.08 -7.79
N PRO A 772 -9.48 7.67 -6.80
CA PRO A 772 -9.25 6.26 -6.46
C PRO A 772 -10.33 5.66 -5.52
N PHE A 773 -11.52 6.26 -5.49
CA PHE A 773 -12.67 5.91 -4.64
C PHE A 773 -13.97 6.35 -5.30
#